data_AF-A0A7L0Q910-F1
#
_entry.id   AF-A0A7L0Q910-F1
#
_cell.length_a   1.000
_cell.length_b   1.000
_cell.length_c   1.000
_cell.angle_alpha   90.00
_cell.angle_beta   90.00
_cell.angle_gamma   90.00
#
_symmetry.space_group_name_H-M   'P 1'
#
loop_
_entity.id
_entity.type
_entity.pdbx_description
1 polymer ?
#
loop_
_entity_poly.entity_id
_entity_poly.type
_entity_poly.pdbx_seq_one_letter_code
_entity_poly.pdbx_strand_id
1 'polypeptide(L)'
;GQLSILQEKIDHLERLLAENNEIISNIRDSVINLSESVKDGQKNPEAVNVGQGSISELFPSASALLAVDSEDCLFASKSGSHSSGVQMLDVYDILPFDNPDGGVWKQGFDITYNENEWDSEPLQVFVVPHSHNDPGWLKTFDDYFRDQTQHILNNMVIKLQEDNRRKFIWSEVSYFSKWWDGIDSQKRDAVKRLIKDGQFEIVTGGWVMPDEASSHYFALIDQLIEGHQWLEKNLGVKPKSGWAVDPFGHSPTMAYLLKRTGFSKMLIQRVHYSIKKHFATQKTLEFFWRQNWDLGSSTDILCHMMPFYSYDVPHTCGPDPKICCQFDFKRLPGGRISCPWRVPPEAIHAGNVQHRAWMILDQYRKKSKLFRTKVLLAPLGDDFRYTESSEWDQQYQNYQKLFDYMNSRPEWHVKAQFGTLSDYFEALLKESNLGEKSSNSLFPVLSGDFFTYADRDHHYWSGYFTSRPFYKRLDRVLESYIRAAEILYSLALVESSKSEKMSVFPSVDNYKLLTEARRNLGLFQHHDAITGTAKDWVVVDYGTRLFHSIMNLKKVIIDSVHILILKDKSAYNYDTATPLLKMDDVQASQDSLPRKTVIKLTLQPRYLLIHNPTEQERFSVVSVNVNSPRVKLLSPLGKPVNVQISAVWDGATTVSHEAYQMSFVAHLPPLGIAVYQLLEDESSEAVLADYNIYVRNGRQEKSDSVFKIKEMQHSVDNIILENAYMKLWFSGMSGLLEKINTKEDGKNHQMKVEFAWYGTTSNRDKSGAYLFLPDGDAKPYIFTDPPTIRVAHGTIFSEVVCFFHHVTHTMRLYKVQGLEGQSLEVSNIVDIRGEYNRELAMRISSDINSQNRFYTDLNGYQIQPRQTMSKLPLQANIYPMTTMAYIQDVGVRLTLHSAQSLGVASLKNGQLEVIMDRRLMQDDNRGLGQGVQDNKITANVFRLLLERRHGTDV
;
A
#
# COMPACT_ATOMS: atom_id res chain seq x y z
N GLY A 1 -13.29 49.42 -0.47
CA GLY A 1 -12.28 50.50 -0.32
C GLY A 1 -11.41 50.19 0.88
N GLN A 2 -10.19 50.74 0.99
CA GLN A 2 -9.24 50.39 2.08
C GLN A 2 -9.84 50.48 3.50
N LEU A 3 -10.81 51.38 3.72
CA LEU A 3 -11.56 51.49 4.98
C LEU A 3 -12.45 50.28 5.32
N SER A 4 -13.08 49.62 4.32
CA SER A 4 -13.93 48.45 4.62
C SER A 4 -13.12 47.20 4.96
N ILE A 5 -11.91 47.07 4.40
CA ILE A 5 -10.97 45.99 4.74
C ILE A 5 -10.42 46.17 6.16
N LEU A 6 -10.24 47.42 6.60
CA LEU A 6 -9.84 47.69 7.98
C LEU A 6 -10.96 47.36 8.97
N GLN A 7 -12.21 47.70 8.62
CA GLN A 7 -13.37 47.37 9.44
C GLN A 7 -13.57 45.85 9.57
N GLU A 8 -13.48 45.09 8.47
CA GLU A 8 -13.56 43.61 8.54
C GLU A 8 -12.45 43.00 9.41
N LYS A 9 -11.24 43.58 9.40
CA LYS A 9 -10.15 43.12 10.27
C LYS A 9 -10.40 43.43 11.75
N ILE A 10 -11.00 44.59 12.06
CA ILE A 10 -11.37 44.96 13.42
C ILE A 10 -12.49 44.05 13.92
N ASP A 11 -13.54 43.83 13.12
CA ASP A 11 -14.67 42.97 13.48
C ASP A 11 -14.22 41.50 13.66
N HIS A 12 -13.23 41.05 12.89
CA HIS A 12 -12.63 39.72 13.05
C HIS A 12 -11.80 39.61 14.32
N LEU A 13 -11.01 40.64 14.65
CA LEU A 13 -10.24 40.69 15.90
C LEU A 13 -11.15 40.74 17.13
N GLU A 14 -12.26 41.46 17.08
CA GLU A 14 -13.24 41.50 18.17
C GLU A 14 -13.89 40.14 18.42
N ARG A 15 -14.21 39.37 17.36
CA ARG A 15 -14.71 37.99 17.50
C ARG A 15 -13.69 37.05 18.13
N LEU A 16 -12.43 37.10 17.69
CA LEU A 16 -11.37 36.29 18.27
C LEU A 16 -11.12 36.64 19.76
N LEU A 17 -11.29 37.91 20.13
CA LEU A 17 -11.17 38.34 21.53
C LEU A 17 -12.34 37.85 22.38
N ALA A 18 -13.56 37.81 21.83
CA ALA A 18 -14.71 37.23 22.50
C ALA A 18 -14.57 35.71 22.70
N GLU A 19 -14.14 34.96 21.68
CA GLU A 19 -13.88 33.52 21.78
C GLU A 19 -12.79 33.21 22.80
N ASN A 20 -11.69 33.97 22.81
CA ASN A 20 -10.63 33.78 23.82
C ASN A 20 -11.12 34.06 25.25
N ASN A 21 -11.99 35.07 25.44
CA ASN A 21 -12.57 35.34 26.76
C ASN A 21 -13.51 34.20 27.22
N GLU A 22 -14.24 33.58 26.30
CA GLU A 22 -15.09 32.41 26.60
C GLU A 22 -14.25 31.19 26.98
N ILE A 23 -13.17 30.92 26.25
CA ILE A 23 -12.20 29.86 26.56
C ILE A 23 -11.59 30.08 27.95
N ILE A 24 -11.18 31.32 28.28
CA ILE A 24 -10.62 31.65 29.60
C ILE A 24 -11.67 31.48 30.70
N SER A 25 -12.95 31.81 30.47
CA SER A 25 -14.04 31.56 31.42
C SER A 25 -14.19 30.06 31.67
N ASN A 26 -14.21 29.24 30.63
CA ASN A 26 -14.34 27.79 30.73
C ASN A 26 -13.16 27.13 31.46
N ILE A 27 -11.94 27.64 31.26
CA ILE A 27 -10.75 27.21 32.01
C ILE A 27 -10.89 27.60 33.49
N ARG A 28 -11.35 28.82 33.78
CA ARG A 28 -11.55 29.30 35.16
C ARG A 28 -12.58 28.44 35.90
N ASP A 29 -13.69 28.10 35.26
CA ASP A 29 -14.76 27.27 35.85
C ASP A 29 -14.27 25.83 36.06
N SER A 30 -13.46 25.30 35.14
CA SER A 30 -12.81 23.99 35.28
C SER A 30 -11.82 23.95 36.46
N VAL A 31 -11.05 25.03 36.68
CA VAL A 31 -10.12 25.15 37.80
C VAL A 31 -10.85 25.29 39.15
N ILE A 32 -11.99 25.97 39.18
CA ILE A 32 -12.83 26.07 40.39
C ILE A 32 -13.37 24.68 40.77
N ASN A 33 -13.90 23.92 39.81
CA ASN A 33 -14.38 22.54 40.02
C ASN A 33 -13.27 21.57 40.49
N LEU A 34 -12.04 21.75 40.00
CA LEU A 34 -10.86 21.00 40.47
C LEU A 34 -10.44 21.38 41.89
N SER A 35 -10.65 22.63 42.30
CA SER A 35 -10.29 23.09 43.65
C SER A 35 -11.29 22.65 44.73
N GLU A 36 -12.55 22.43 44.37
CA GLU A 36 -13.59 21.93 45.28
C GLU A 36 -13.48 20.41 45.48
N SER A 37 -13.08 19.65 44.46
CA SER A 37 -12.87 18.20 44.55
C SER A 37 -11.65 17.78 45.40
N VAL A 38 -10.68 18.68 45.62
CA VAL A 38 -9.51 18.42 46.46
C VAL A 38 -9.79 18.67 47.97
N LYS A 39 -10.89 19.34 48.32
CA LYS A 39 -11.21 19.66 49.73
C LYS A 39 -11.97 18.56 50.50
N ASP A 40 -12.53 17.56 49.83
CA ASP A 40 -13.31 16.49 50.48
C ASP A 40 -12.52 15.18 50.75
N GLY A 41 -11.20 15.19 50.57
CA GLY A 41 -10.35 13.99 50.61
C GLY A 41 -9.53 13.72 51.87
N GLN A 42 -9.81 14.33 53.03
CA GLN A 42 -9.06 14.06 54.28
C GLN A 42 -9.82 13.14 55.24
N LYS A 43 -9.61 11.82 55.12
CA LYS A 43 -9.75 10.88 56.25
C LYS A 43 -8.65 9.81 56.19
N ASN A 44 -7.84 9.78 57.26
CA ASN A 44 -6.80 8.78 57.54
C ASN A 44 -7.34 7.33 57.50
N PRO A 45 -6.55 6.35 57.04
CA PRO A 45 -6.69 4.96 57.45
C PRO A 45 -5.64 4.59 58.50
N GLU A 46 -6.13 4.00 59.59
CA GLU A 46 -5.36 3.34 60.64
C GLU A 46 -4.62 2.10 60.12
N ALA A 47 -3.55 1.75 60.83
CA ALA A 47 -2.65 0.64 60.56
C ALA A 47 -3.36 -0.73 60.57
N VAL A 48 -3.08 -1.55 59.56
CA VAL A 48 -3.29 -3.01 59.58
C VAL A 48 -2.00 -3.71 59.17
N ASN A 49 -1.47 -4.48 60.11
CA ASN A 49 -0.33 -5.39 59.92
C ASN A 49 -0.62 -6.43 58.83
N VAL A 50 0.30 -6.62 57.89
CA VAL A 50 0.27 -7.73 56.93
C VAL A 50 1.51 -8.60 57.13
N GLY A 51 1.25 -9.82 57.61
CA GLY A 51 2.22 -10.91 57.68
C GLY A 51 2.53 -11.51 56.32
N GLN A 52 3.64 -12.26 56.27
CA GLN A 52 4.19 -12.94 55.10
C GLN A 52 3.17 -13.81 54.36
N GLY A 53 3.02 -13.59 53.05
CA GLY A 53 2.27 -14.45 52.14
C GLY A 53 2.45 -14.07 50.66
N SER A 54 3.10 -14.96 49.90
CA SER A 54 3.09 -15.17 48.44
C SER A 54 3.22 -13.95 47.49
N ILE A 55 4.39 -13.84 46.85
CA ILE A 55 4.69 -12.92 45.73
C ILE A 55 4.17 -13.56 44.42
N SER A 56 2.91 -13.33 44.06
CA SER A 56 2.40 -13.72 42.73
C SER A 56 1.39 -12.77 42.08
N GLU A 57 1.35 -11.50 42.45
CA GLU A 57 0.46 -10.51 41.81
C GLU A 57 1.15 -9.14 41.71
N LEU A 58 1.99 -8.96 40.69
CA LEU A 58 2.51 -7.64 40.30
C LEU A 58 2.48 -7.49 38.77
N PHE A 59 1.29 -7.64 38.20
CA PHE A 59 0.91 -6.95 36.97
C PHE A 59 -0.51 -6.41 37.18
N PRO A 60 -0.79 -5.12 36.92
CA PRO A 60 -2.14 -4.61 37.06
C PRO A 60 -3.09 -5.39 36.16
N SER A 61 -4.21 -5.82 36.74
CA SER A 61 -5.33 -6.53 36.13
C SER A 61 -6.17 -5.66 35.19
N ALA A 62 -5.55 -4.73 34.47
CA ALA A 62 -6.26 -3.95 33.47
C ALA A 62 -6.53 -4.86 32.26
N SER A 63 -7.80 -5.21 32.08
CA SER A 63 -8.32 -5.66 30.80
C SER A 63 -7.87 -4.63 29.75
N ALA A 64 -6.95 -5.01 28.85
CA ALA A 64 -6.55 -4.19 27.72
C ALA A 64 -7.65 -4.17 26.64
N LEU A 65 -8.93 -4.11 27.04
CA LEU A 65 -9.99 -3.62 26.19
C LEU A 65 -9.80 -2.10 26.17
N LEU A 66 -9.15 -1.60 25.11
CA LEU A 66 -9.30 -0.20 24.76
C LEU A 66 -10.79 0.08 24.71
N ALA A 67 -11.26 1.00 25.56
CA ALA A 67 -12.62 1.49 25.46
C ALA A 67 -12.71 2.19 24.11
N VAL A 68 -13.35 1.54 23.14
CA VAL A 68 -13.72 2.18 21.88
C VAL A 68 -14.71 3.28 22.25
N ASP A 69 -14.48 4.49 21.74
CA ASP A 69 -15.41 5.58 22.01
C ASP A 69 -16.80 5.16 21.52
N SER A 70 -17.81 5.40 22.34
CA SER A 70 -19.19 5.16 21.94
C SER A 70 -19.53 5.87 20.63
N GLU A 71 -18.91 7.02 20.32
CA GLU A 71 -19.05 7.73 19.05
C GLU A 71 -18.45 6.98 17.85
N ASP A 72 -17.31 6.29 18.03
CA ASP A 72 -16.71 5.45 17.00
C ASP A 72 -17.59 4.23 16.72
N CYS A 73 -18.16 3.63 17.77
CA CYS A 73 -19.18 2.59 17.63
C CYS A 73 -20.45 3.14 16.96
N LEU A 74 -20.84 4.39 17.23
CA LEU A 74 -21.99 5.02 16.58
C LEU A 74 -21.76 5.17 15.07
N PHE A 75 -20.57 5.55 14.62
CA PHE A 75 -20.22 5.57 13.20
C PHE A 75 -20.35 4.19 12.55
N ALA A 76 -19.84 3.14 13.19
CA ALA A 76 -19.95 1.76 12.69
C ALA A 76 -21.39 1.22 12.74
N SER A 77 -22.19 1.64 13.72
CA SER A 77 -23.58 1.20 13.91
C SER A 77 -24.63 1.94 13.07
N LYS A 78 -24.23 3.03 12.39
CA LYS A 78 -25.10 3.76 11.45
C LYS A 78 -25.44 2.84 10.29
N SER A 79 -26.54 2.10 10.44
CA SER A 79 -27.21 1.40 9.35
C SER A 79 -28.13 2.39 8.64
N GLY A 80 -27.78 2.73 7.40
CA GLY A 80 -28.65 3.47 6.49
C GLY A 80 -28.93 2.62 5.26
N SER A 81 -30.11 2.77 4.66
CA SER A 81 -30.30 2.32 3.29
C SER A 81 -29.31 3.09 2.42
N HIS A 82 -28.34 2.40 1.82
CA HIS A 82 -27.58 2.98 0.71
C HIS A 82 -28.62 3.41 -0.34
N SER A 83 -28.81 4.73 -0.47
CA SER A 83 -29.68 5.29 -1.49
C SER A 83 -29.28 4.73 -2.86
N SER A 84 -30.25 4.25 -3.66
CA SER A 84 -30.30 3.94 -5.11
C SER A 84 -29.06 4.02 -6.04
N GLY A 85 -27.84 3.86 -5.53
CA GLY A 85 -26.57 3.94 -6.24
C GLY A 85 -26.08 2.56 -6.68
N VAL A 86 -25.05 2.54 -7.53
CA VAL A 86 -24.47 1.32 -8.11
C VAL A 86 -23.45 0.72 -7.15
N GLN A 87 -23.69 -0.49 -6.65
CA GLN A 87 -22.69 -1.27 -5.90
C GLN A 87 -21.94 -2.21 -6.84
N MET A 88 -20.61 -2.19 -6.81
CA MET A 88 -19.81 -3.03 -7.70
C MET A 88 -20.02 -4.53 -7.49
N LEU A 89 -20.33 -5.00 -6.28
CA LEU A 89 -20.62 -6.42 -6.04
C LEU A 89 -21.92 -6.86 -6.74
N ASP A 90 -22.95 -6.01 -6.72
CA ASP A 90 -24.21 -6.24 -7.45
C ASP A 90 -23.97 -6.25 -8.97
N VAL A 91 -23.10 -5.36 -9.47
CA VAL A 91 -22.68 -5.37 -10.88
C VAL A 91 -21.97 -6.68 -11.21
N TYR A 92 -21.07 -7.16 -10.36
CA TYR A 92 -20.41 -8.45 -10.56
C TYR A 92 -21.43 -9.59 -10.60
N ASP A 93 -22.46 -9.58 -9.76
CA ASP A 93 -23.49 -10.62 -9.72
C ASP A 93 -24.30 -10.71 -11.02
N ILE A 94 -24.65 -9.58 -11.64
CA ILE A 94 -25.43 -9.56 -12.89
C ILE A 94 -24.60 -9.84 -14.15
N LEU A 95 -23.28 -9.60 -14.11
CA LEU A 95 -22.45 -9.77 -15.30
C LEU A 95 -22.18 -11.25 -15.62
N PRO A 96 -22.30 -11.67 -16.90
CA PRO A 96 -21.95 -13.01 -17.32
C PRO A 96 -20.44 -13.23 -17.45
N PHE A 97 -19.66 -12.15 -17.60
CA PHE A 97 -18.22 -12.18 -17.88
C PHE A 97 -17.84 -13.00 -19.13
N ASP A 98 -18.72 -13.02 -20.12
CA ASP A 98 -18.40 -13.51 -21.45
C ASP A 98 -17.57 -12.47 -22.25
N ASN A 99 -16.84 -12.95 -23.27
CA ASN A 99 -16.02 -12.12 -24.15
C ASN A 99 -16.41 -12.32 -25.64
N PRO A 100 -17.67 -12.05 -26.05
CA PRO A 100 -18.05 -12.13 -27.45
C PRO A 100 -17.36 -11.03 -28.27
N ASP A 101 -16.97 -11.35 -29.52
CA ASP A 101 -16.34 -10.37 -30.42
C ASP A 101 -17.30 -9.23 -30.77
N GLY A 102 -17.03 -8.04 -30.25
CA GLY A 102 -17.80 -6.81 -30.48
C GLY A 102 -17.55 -6.12 -31.82
N GLY A 103 -16.76 -6.71 -32.72
CA GLY A 103 -16.42 -6.15 -34.02
C GLY A 103 -15.11 -5.36 -33.99
N VAL A 104 -15.13 -4.10 -34.45
CA VAL A 104 -13.92 -3.24 -34.42
C VAL A 104 -13.52 -2.87 -32.99
N TRP A 105 -14.52 -2.61 -32.13
CA TRP A 105 -14.33 -2.58 -30.69
C TRP A 105 -14.52 -3.98 -30.13
N LYS A 106 -13.41 -4.72 -30.07
CA LYS A 106 -13.39 -6.16 -29.78
C LYS A 106 -14.14 -6.57 -28.52
N GLN A 107 -14.11 -5.75 -27.48
CA GLN A 107 -14.67 -6.06 -26.15
C GLN A 107 -15.99 -5.33 -25.88
N GLY A 108 -16.56 -4.65 -26.88
CA GLY A 108 -17.79 -3.89 -26.72
C GLY A 108 -18.88 -4.35 -27.67
N PHE A 109 -19.38 -3.40 -28.44
CA PHE A 109 -20.48 -3.55 -29.39
C PHE A 109 -20.33 -2.51 -30.51
N ASP A 110 -21.07 -2.69 -31.61
CA ASP A 110 -21.10 -1.71 -32.69
C ASP A 110 -21.83 -0.44 -32.25
N ILE A 111 -21.17 0.71 -32.45
CA ILE A 111 -21.69 2.01 -31.99
C ILE A 111 -22.20 2.80 -33.19
N THR A 112 -23.49 3.14 -33.14
CA THR A 112 -24.15 3.97 -34.16
C THR A 112 -24.71 5.25 -33.52
N TYR A 113 -24.93 6.27 -34.36
CA TYR A 113 -25.49 7.56 -33.95
C TYR A 113 -26.35 8.13 -35.08
N ASN A 114 -27.27 9.02 -34.73
CA ASN A 114 -28.05 9.78 -35.72
C ASN A 114 -27.28 11.05 -36.10
N GLU A 115 -27.25 11.41 -37.39
CA GLU A 115 -26.47 12.57 -37.86
C GLU A 115 -26.92 13.89 -37.21
N ASN A 116 -28.22 14.02 -36.93
CA ASN A 116 -28.86 15.24 -36.44
C ASN A 116 -28.76 15.42 -34.90
N GLU A 117 -28.02 14.57 -34.19
CA GLU A 117 -27.98 14.56 -32.72
C GLU A 117 -27.31 15.82 -32.11
N TRP A 118 -26.46 16.49 -32.89
CA TRP A 118 -25.74 17.70 -32.50
C TRP A 118 -26.31 18.99 -33.09
N ASP A 119 -27.44 18.93 -33.80
CA ASP A 119 -28.07 20.11 -34.42
C ASP A 119 -28.43 21.20 -33.40
N SER A 120 -28.87 20.77 -32.21
CA SER A 120 -29.24 21.66 -31.09
C SER A 120 -28.05 22.21 -30.33
N GLU A 121 -26.95 21.45 -30.26
CA GLU A 121 -25.75 21.81 -29.51
C GLU A 121 -24.56 21.00 -30.02
N PRO A 122 -23.44 21.67 -30.35
CA PRO A 122 -22.29 21.02 -30.95
C PRO A 122 -21.55 20.09 -29.98
N LEU A 123 -20.95 19.03 -30.51
CA LEU A 123 -20.03 18.17 -29.77
C LEU A 123 -18.76 18.95 -29.40
N GLN A 124 -18.45 19.07 -28.11
CA GLN A 124 -17.21 19.67 -27.63
C GLN A 124 -16.16 18.58 -27.44
N VAL A 125 -15.09 18.60 -28.22
CA VAL A 125 -14.00 17.60 -28.16
C VAL A 125 -12.73 18.23 -27.61
N PHE A 126 -12.28 17.73 -26.46
CA PHE A 126 -11.01 18.09 -25.84
C PHE A 126 -9.98 16.99 -26.12
N VAL A 127 -9.07 17.26 -27.04
CA VAL A 127 -7.91 16.40 -27.28
C VAL A 127 -6.84 16.76 -26.26
N VAL A 128 -6.42 15.80 -25.42
CA VAL A 128 -5.54 16.07 -24.26
C VAL A 128 -4.18 15.39 -24.45
N PRO A 129 -3.16 16.12 -24.96
CA PRO A 129 -1.80 15.61 -25.08
C PRO A 129 -1.18 15.24 -23.73
N HIS A 130 -0.62 14.03 -23.64
CA HIS A 130 0.08 13.55 -22.44
C HIS A 130 1.27 12.66 -22.81
N SER A 131 2.12 12.37 -21.82
CA SER A 131 3.17 11.37 -21.92
C SER A 131 3.23 10.58 -20.62
N HIS A 132 2.98 9.27 -20.68
CA HIS A 132 3.12 8.37 -19.52
C HIS A 132 4.61 8.09 -19.30
N ASN A 133 5.14 8.33 -18.10
CA ASN A 133 6.59 8.28 -17.85
C ASN A 133 6.85 7.45 -16.59
N ASP A 134 7.03 6.14 -16.77
CA ASP A 134 7.29 5.21 -15.68
C ASP A 134 8.57 5.56 -14.93
N PRO A 135 8.51 5.86 -13.62
CA PRO A 135 9.66 6.11 -12.77
C PRO A 135 10.56 4.89 -12.49
N GLY A 136 10.63 3.96 -13.45
CA GLY A 136 11.42 2.73 -13.45
C GLY A 136 10.55 1.52 -13.78
N TRP A 137 10.82 0.85 -14.90
CA TRP A 137 10.08 -0.32 -15.40
C TRP A 137 11.00 -1.23 -16.23
N LEU A 138 11.24 -0.88 -17.50
CA LEU A 138 12.22 -1.58 -18.35
C LEU A 138 13.63 -1.01 -18.17
N LYS A 139 13.73 0.27 -17.82
CA LYS A 139 14.95 0.97 -17.44
C LYS A 139 14.80 1.52 -16.03
N THR A 140 15.91 1.88 -15.40
CA THR A 140 15.89 2.54 -14.09
C THR A 140 15.30 3.95 -14.21
N PHE A 141 14.90 4.53 -13.08
CA PHE A 141 14.45 5.92 -13.00
C PHE A 141 15.43 6.86 -13.72
N ASP A 142 16.72 6.77 -13.39
CA ASP A 142 17.77 7.64 -13.91
C ASP A 142 18.08 7.42 -15.40
N ASP A 143 17.97 6.17 -15.88
CA ASP A 143 18.18 5.85 -17.29
C ASP A 143 17.03 6.39 -18.17
N TYR A 144 15.77 6.20 -17.75
CA TYR A 144 14.64 6.83 -18.44
C TYR A 144 14.71 8.35 -18.40
N PHE A 145 15.18 8.93 -17.29
CA PHE A 145 15.37 10.37 -17.20
C PHE A 145 16.32 10.87 -18.29
N ARG A 146 17.52 10.27 -18.36
CA ARG A 146 18.59 10.64 -19.27
C ARG A 146 18.21 10.38 -20.73
N ASP A 147 17.61 9.23 -21.02
CA ASP A 147 17.41 8.79 -22.40
C ASP A 147 16.16 9.40 -23.04
N GLN A 148 15.13 9.74 -22.27
CA GLN A 148 13.80 10.09 -22.80
C GLN A 148 13.16 11.29 -22.06
N THR A 149 12.90 11.15 -20.77
CA THR A 149 12.07 12.10 -19.99
C THR A 149 12.58 13.55 -20.03
N GLN A 150 13.89 13.76 -19.89
CA GLN A 150 14.44 15.12 -19.94
C GLN A 150 14.22 15.79 -21.30
N HIS A 151 14.20 15.02 -22.39
CA HIS A 151 13.97 15.52 -23.74
C HIS A 151 12.50 15.90 -23.93
N ILE A 152 11.58 15.12 -23.36
CA ILE A 152 10.14 15.41 -23.34
C ILE A 152 9.89 16.76 -22.67
N LEU A 153 10.43 16.96 -21.47
CA LEU A 153 10.26 18.20 -20.71
C LEU A 153 10.96 19.41 -21.35
N ASN A 154 12.14 19.23 -21.94
CA ASN A 154 12.81 20.28 -22.70
C ASN A 154 11.98 20.72 -23.91
N ASN A 155 11.45 19.77 -24.68
CA ASN A 155 10.60 20.06 -25.82
C ASN A 155 9.27 20.67 -25.40
N MET A 156 8.67 20.26 -24.29
CA MET A 156 7.44 20.85 -23.75
C MET A 156 7.58 22.37 -23.58
N VAL A 157 8.67 22.84 -22.98
CA VAL A 157 8.88 24.28 -22.77
C VAL A 157 8.95 25.04 -24.09
N ILE A 158 9.67 24.49 -25.07
CA ILE A 158 9.87 25.14 -26.37
C ILE A 158 8.57 25.10 -27.18
N LYS A 159 7.99 23.91 -27.32
CA LYS A 159 6.90 23.63 -28.24
C LYS A 159 5.57 24.22 -27.78
N LEU A 160 5.31 24.33 -26.47
CA LEU A 160 4.10 25.01 -26.02
C LEU A 160 4.14 26.53 -26.29
N GLN A 161 5.32 27.15 -26.32
CA GLN A 161 5.45 28.59 -26.58
C GLN A 161 5.25 28.98 -28.05
N GLU A 162 5.39 28.04 -28.98
CA GLU A 162 5.23 28.30 -30.42
C GLU A 162 3.78 28.63 -30.81
N ASP A 163 2.78 28.16 -30.04
CA ASP A 163 1.36 28.38 -30.31
C ASP A 163 0.55 28.27 -29.02
N ASN A 164 -0.16 29.34 -28.66
CA ASN A 164 -0.93 29.45 -27.41
C ASN A 164 -2.12 28.48 -27.31
N ARG A 165 -2.52 27.86 -28.43
CA ARG A 165 -3.56 26.82 -28.47
C ARG A 165 -3.07 25.47 -27.97
N ARG A 166 -1.76 25.22 -27.93
CA ARG A 166 -1.20 23.93 -27.53
C ARG A 166 -1.37 23.72 -26.02
N LYS A 167 -1.74 22.49 -25.64
CA LYS A 167 -1.99 22.06 -24.26
C LYS A 167 -1.24 20.76 -23.97
N PHE A 168 -0.72 20.59 -22.76
CA PHE A 168 -0.06 19.34 -22.34
C PHE A 168 -0.29 19.09 -20.85
N ILE A 169 -0.47 17.82 -20.46
CA ILE A 169 -0.59 17.43 -19.05
C ILE A 169 0.62 16.62 -18.59
N TRP A 170 0.96 16.71 -17.30
CA TRP A 170 2.05 15.96 -16.67
C TRP A 170 1.65 15.44 -15.28
N SER A 171 2.08 14.22 -14.93
CA SER A 171 1.68 13.53 -13.70
C SER A 171 2.84 13.33 -12.72
N GLU A 172 3.96 12.75 -13.16
CA GLU A 172 5.01 12.25 -12.27
C GLU A 172 5.95 13.35 -11.77
N VAL A 173 5.74 13.84 -10.55
CA VAL A 173 6.54 14.95 -9.99
C VAL A 173 7.99 14.54 -9.70
N SER A 174 8.27 13.25 -9.46
CA SER A 174 9.65 12.75 -9.29
C SER A 174 10.56 13.15 -10.45
N TYR A 175 10.13 12.89 -11.68
CA TYR A 175 10.85 13.28 -12.89
C TYR A 175 10.89 14.79 -13.09
N PHE A 176 9.76 15.46 -12.85
CA PHE A 176 9.67 16.90 -13.02
C PHE A 176 10.61 17.64 -12.06
N SER A 177 10.69 17.20 -10.79
CA SER A 177 11.63 17.69 -9.80
C SER A 177 13.07 17.51 -10.25
N LYS A 178 13.42 16.30 -10.71
CA LYS A 178 14.79 16.00 -11.17
C LYS A 178 15.19 16.89 -12.36
N TRP A 179 14.28 17.11 -13.31
CA TRP A 179 14.51 18.02 -14.43
C TRP A 179 14.63 19.48 -13.99
N TRP A 180 13.74 19.93 -13.10
CA TRP A 180 13.69 21.30 -12.60
C TRP A 180 15.00 21.75 -11.94
N ASP A 181 15.67 20.83 -11.23
CA ASP A 181 16.95 21.08 -10.57
C ASP A 181 18.08 21.36 -11.58
N GLY A 182 17.97 20.85 -12.82
CA GLY A 182 18.97 20.99 -13.88
C GLY A 182 18.76 22.15 -14.85
N ILE A 183 17.66 22.90 -14.76
CA ILE A 183 17.34 24.00 -15.70
C ILE A 183 17.61 25.40 -15.13
N ASP A 184 17.86 26.35 -16.03
CA ASP A 184 18.07 27.77 -15.71
C ASP A 184 16.79 28.53 -15.33
N SER A 185 16.94 29.76 -14.83
CA SER A 185 15.84 30.62 -14.42
C SER A 185 14.90 30.99 -15.58
N GLN A 186 15.42 31.15 -16.80
CA GLN A 186 14.60 31.51 -17.96
C GLN A 186 13.62 30.39 -18.32
N LYS A 187 14.06 29.12 -18.31
CA LYS A 187 13.18 27.96 -18.49
C LYS A 187 12.19 27.82 -17.34
N ARG A 188 12.62 28.04 -16.09
CA ARG A 188 11.72 28.01 -14.92
C ARG A 188 10.60 29.06 -15.05
N ASP A 189 10.92 30.27 -15.48
CA ASP A 189 9.94 31.34 -15.71
C ASP A 189 9.02 31.05 -16.90
N ALA A 190 9.54 30.41 -17.95
CA ALA A 190 8.74 29.91 -19.07
C ALA A 190 7.71 28.88 -18.61
N VAL A 191 8.09 27.88 -17.82
CA VAL A 191 7.17 26.88 -17.26
C VAL A 191 6.10 27.54 -16.40
N LYS A 192 6.48 28.43 -15.49
CA LYS A 192 5.52 29.14 -14.63
C LYS A 192 4.48 29.92 -15.45
N ARG A 193 4.90 30.55 -16.56
CA ARG A 193 3.99 31.19 -17.51
C ARG A 193 3.07 30.19 -18.20
N LEU A 194 3.60 29.10 -18.74
CA LEU A 194 2.79 28.06 -19.40
C LEU A 194 1.71 27.47 -18.48
N ILE A 195 2.02 27.30 -17.19
CA ILE A 195 1.04 26.87 -16.18
C ILE A 195 -0.01 27.96 -15.94
N LYS A 196 0.42 29.20 -15.73
CA LYS A 196 -0.48 30.34 -15.49
C LYS A 196 -1.43 30.58 -16.67
N ASP A 197 -0.94 30.39 -17.90
CA ASP A 197 -1.69 30.55 -19.15
C ASP A 197 -2.56 29.31 -19.45
N GLY A 198 -2.50 28.28 -18.61
CA GLY A 198 -3.27 27.04 -18.73
C GLY A 198 -2.84 26.16 -19.91
N GLN A 199 -1.66 26.38 -20.50
CA GLN A 199 -1.11 25.52 -21.55
C GLN A 199 -0.48 24.25 -21.00
N PHE A 200 0.03 24.30 -19.77
CA PHE A 200 0.62 23.15 -19.09
C PHE A 200 -0.11 22.90 -17.76
N GLU A 201 -0.65 21.69 -17.57
CA GLU A 201 -1.35 21.31 -16.34
C GLU A 201 -0.64 20.14 -15.66
N ILE A 202 -0.39 20.27 -14.35
CA ILE A 202 0.00 19.14 -13.52
C ILE A 202 -1.28 18.44 -13.02
N VAL A 203 -1.44 17.17 -13.37
CA VAL A 203 -2.56 16.30 -12.96
C VAL A 203 -2.08 15.32 -11.88
N THR A 204 -2.93 15.02 -10.89
CA THR A 204 -2.56 14.31 -9.63
C THR A 204 -1.48 15.02 -8.80
N GLY A 205 -0.27 15.19 -9.35
CA GLY A 205 0.88 15.83 -8.73
C GLY A 205 1.53 15.01 -7.62
N GLY A 206 1.29 13.70 -7.58
CA GLY A 206 2.04 12.79 -6.71
C GLY A 206 3.49 12.67 -7.16
N TRP A 207 4.35 12.18 -6.27
CA TRP A 207 5.73 11.83 -6.64
C TRP A 207 5.75 10.82 -7.79
N VAL A 208 4.79 9.90 -7.80
CA VAL A 208 4.55 8.90 -8.85
C VAL A 208 3.05 8.77 -9.14
N MET A 209 2.71 8.01 -10.19
CA MET A 209 1.40 7.37 -10.31
C MET A 209 1.48 6.02 -9.58
N PRO A 210 0.89 5.88 -8.37
CA PRO A 210 1.17 4.73 -7.53
C PRO A 210 0.37 3.49 -7.94
N ASP A 211 0.83 2.31 -7.54
CA ASP A 211 -0.02 1.12 -7.44
C ASP A 211 -1.17 1.37 -6.45
N GLU A 212 -2.33 0.82 -6.74
CA GLU A 212 -3.54 0.92 -5.91
C GLU A 212 -3.90 -0.39 -5.19
N ALA A 213 -3.16 -1.49 -5.42
CA ALA A 213 -3.41 -2.79 -4.77
C ALA A 213 -2.44 -3.10 -3.62
N SER A 214 -1.14 -3.03 -3.88
CA SER A 214 -0.09 -3.43 -2.94
C SER A 214 0.34 -2.31 -2.01
N SER A 215 0.07 -1.05 -2.37
CA SER A 215 0.47 0.14 -1.60
C SER A 215 -0.35 0.30 -0.32
N HIS A 216 0.30 0.66 0.78
CA HIS A 216 -0.38 1.02 2.02
C HIS A 216 -0.71 2.52 2.06
N TYR A 217 -1.80 2.89 2.74
CA TYR A 217 -2.31 4.27 2.73
C TYR A 217 -1.29 5.28 3.26
N PHE A 218 -0.41 4.88 4.19
CA PHE A 218 0.67 5.73 4.68
C PHE A 218 1.59 6.15 3.53
N ALA A 219 2.09 5.20 2.73
CA ALA A 219 2.96 5.49 1.61
C ALA A 219 2.24 6.20 0.45
N LEU A 220 0.94 5.93 0.23
CA LEU A 220 0.11 6.67 -0.72
C LEU A 220 -0.04 8.15 -0.33
N ILE A 221 -0.21 8.44 0.95
CA ILE A 221 -0.25 9.81 1.47
C ILE A 221 1.13 10.45 1.37
N ASP A 222 2.19 9.75 1.79
CA ASP A 222 3.55 10.30 1.82
C ASP A 222 4.03 10.73 0.42
N GLN A 223 3.80 9.90 -0.61
CA GLN A 223 4.17 10.25 -1.98
C GLN A 223 3.34 11.44 -2.54
N LEU A 224 2.08 11.59 -2.12
CA LEU A 224 1.27 12.76 -2.46
C LEU A 224 1.81 14.02 -1.77
N ILE A 225 2.17 13.92 -0.49
CA ILE A 225 2.75 15.02 0.29
C ILE A 225 4.04 15.50 -0.38
N GLU A 226 4.97 14.59 -0.70
CA GLU A 226 6.25 14.94 -1.32
C GLU A 226 6.04 15.66 -2.68
N GLY A 227 5.14 15.14 -3.52
CA GLY A 227 4.80 15.78 -4.79
C GLY A 227 4.16 17.16 -4.61
N HIS A 228 3.14 17.29 -3.76
CA HIS A 228 2.40 18.54 -3.56
C HIS A 228 3.24 19.62 -2.88
N GLN A 229 4.01 19.28 -1.86
CA GLN A 229 4.91 20.24 -1.21
C GLN A 229 5.97 20.74 -2.18
N TRP A 230 6.51 19.87 -3.04
CA TRP A 230 7.45 20.27 -4.07
C TRP A 230 6.80 21.25 -5.07
N LEU A 231 5.59 20.95 -5.54
CA LEU A 231 4.83 21.79 -6.47
C LEU A 231 4.48 23.15 -5.85
N GLU A 232 4.00 23.19 -4.60
CA GLU A 232 3.67 24.43 -3.90
C GLU A 232 4.91 25.30 -3.72
N LYS A 233 6.03 24.71 -3.26
CA LYS A 233 7.28 25.43 -3.02
C LYS A 233 7.91 26.00 -4.30
N ASN A 234 7.88 25.28 -5.41
CA ASN A 234 8.61 25.66 -6.62
C ASN A 234 7.74 26.39 -7.66
N LEU A 235 6.46 26.03 -7.75
CA LEU A 235 5.53 26.51 -8.78
C LEU A 235 4.33 27.27 -8.21
N GLY A 236 4.00 27.11 -6.92
CA GLY A 236 2.79 27.68 -6.32
C GLY A 236 1.50 27.03 -6.83
N VAL A 237 1.56 25.75 -7.23
CA VAL A 237 0.45 25.02 -7.89
C VAL A 237 -0.15 24.00 -6.94
N LYS A 238 -1.48 23.88 -6.97
CA LYS A 238 -2.24 22.79 -6.34
C LYS A 238 -3.07 22.07 -7.42
N PRO A 239 -2.73 20.83 -7.80
CA PRO A 239 -3.50 20.05 -8.77
C PRO A 239 -4.95 19.88 -8.32
N LYS A 240 -5.88 19.76 -9.28
CA LYS A 240 -7.33 19.73 -9.01
C LYS A 240 -8.04 18.44 -9.45
N SER A 241 -7.37 17.67 -10.31
CA SER A 241 -7.93 16.49 -10.98
C SER A 241 -6.94 15.34 -10.92
N GLY A 242 -7.41 14.16 -10.53
CA GLY A 242 -6.62 12.92 -10.53
C GLY A 242 -6.54 12.31 -11.93
N TRP A 243 -5.40 11.73 -12.25
CA TRP A 243 -5.09 11.02 -13.48
C TRP A 243 -4.36 9.72 -13.13
N ALA A 244 -5.04 8.58 -13.30
CA ALA A 244 -4.54 7.25 -12.98
C ALA A 244 -4.83 6.29 -14.16
N VAL A 245 -3.96 6.32 -15.17
CA VAL A 245 -4.18 5.54 -16.41
C VAL A 245 -3.58 4.15 -16.39
N ASP A 246 -2.61 3.90 -15.52
CA ASP A 246 -1.79 2.68 -15.56
C ASP A 246 -1.75 1.81 -14.28
N PRO A 247 -2.32 2.16 -13.11
CA PRO A 247 -2.49 1.19 -12.03
C PRO A 247 -3.35 -0.02 -12.47
N PHE A 248 -2.97 -1.25 -12.10
CA PHE A 248 -3.59 -2.48 -12.63
C PHE A 248 -4.87 -2.88 -11.86
N GLY A 249 -5.91 -2.07 -12.02
CA GLY A 249 -7.10 -2.07 -11.16
C GLY A 249 -7.07 -0.87 -10.20
N HIS A 250 -8.24 -0.47 -9.69
CA HIS A 250 -8.37 0.77 -8.93
C HIS A 250 -9.08 0.58 -7.59
N SER A 251 -8.60 1.31 -6.58
CA SER A 251 -9.06 1.26 -5.20
C SER A 251 -9.83 2.53 -4.83
N PRO A 252 -11.01 2.41 -4.17
CA PRO A 252 -11.71 3.55 -3.62
C PRO A 252 -10.90 4.30 -2.55
N THR A 253 -9.85 3.70 -1.98
CA THR A 253 -8.95 4.41 -1.07
C THR A 253 -8.27 5.58 -1.76
N MET A 254 -7.79 5.43 -3.01
CA MET A 254 -7.16 6.54 -3.73
C MET A 254 -8.16 7.65 -4.04
N ALA A 255 -9.39 7.29 -4.42
CA ALA A 255 -10.50 8.23 -4.61
C ALA A 255 -10.78 9.05 -3.34
N TYR A 256 -10.82 8.38 -2.19
CA TYR A 256 -10.99 9.03 -0.89
C TYR A 256 -9.82 9.96 -0.54
N LEU A 257 -8.57 9.50 -0.68
CA LEU A 257 -7.39 10.30 -0.36
C LEU A 257 -7.32 11.56 -1.24
N LEU A 258 -7.61 11.44 -2.54
CA LEU A 258 -7.71 12.59 -3.45
C LEU A 258 -8.82 13.55 -3.01
N LYS A 259 -10.02 13.04 -2.68
CA LYS A 259 -11.12 13.87 -2.19
C LYS A 259 -10.71 14.65 -0.93
N ARG A 260 -10.04 14.00 0.01
CA ARG A 260 -9.58 14.60 1.28
C ARG A 260 -8.42 15.58 1.11
N THR A 261 -7.68 15.52 0.01
CA THR A 261 -6.66 16.52 -0.36
C THR A 261 -7.21 17.68 -1.20
N GLY A 262 -8.54 17.74 -1.41
CA GLY A 262 -9.23 18.86 -2.06
C GLY A 262 -9.58 18.63 -3.52
N PHE A 263 -9.41 17.42 -4.05
CA PHE A 263 -9.80 17.09 -5.42
C PHE A 263 -11.32 16.92 -5.50
N SER A 264 -11.86 17.25 -6.66
CA SER A 264 -13.28 17.04 -6.97
C SER A 264 -13.51 16.10 -8.14
N LYS A 265 -12.44 15.82 -8.92
CA LYS A 265 -12.50 15.01 -10.13
C LYS A 265 -11.32 14.04 -10.20
N MET A 266 -11.53 12.90 -10.83
CA MET A 266 -10.47 11.95 -11.16
C MET A 266 -10.79 11.17 -12.44
N LEU A 267 -9.76 10.57 -13.02
CA LEU A 267 -9.88 9.68 -14.18
C LEU A 267 -9.13 8.37 -13.92
N ILE A 268 -9.77 7.27 -14.32
CA ILE A 268 -9.25 5.90 -14.24
C ILE A 268 -9.33 5.19 -15.59
N GLN A 269 -8.52 4.14 -15.79
CA GLN A 269 -8.47 3.41 -17.06
C GLN A 269 -8.50 1.89 -16.90
N ARG A 270 -7.63 1.25 -16.14
CA ARG A 270 -7.50 -0.23 -16.16
C ARG A 270 -8.56 -0.90 -15.28
N VAL A 271 -9.77 -0.97 -15.83
CA VAL A 271 -10.93 -1.66 -15.28
C VAL A 271 -11.28 -2.86 -16.17
N HIS A 272 -11.77 -3.95 -15.58
CA HIS A 272 -12.13 -5.17 -16.31
C HIS A 272 -13.01 -4.87 -17.54
N TYR A 273 -12.69 -5.45 -18.70
CA TYR A 273 -13.34 -5.12 -19.97
C TYR A 273 -14.87 -5.31 -19.95
N SER A 274 -15.40 -6.38 -19.33
CA SER A 274 -16.85 -6.58 -19.16
C SER A 274 -17.53 -5.48 -18.34
N ILE A 275 -16.83 -4.90 -17.35
CA ILE A 275 -17.33 -3.76 -16.57
C ILE A 275 -17.38 -2.53 -17.47
N LYS A 276 -16.30 -2.22 -18.21
CA LYS A 276 -16.30 -1.12 -19.19
C LYS A 276 -17.47 -1.25 -20.18
N LYS A 277 -17.71 -2.45 -20.73
CA LYS A 277 -18.83 -2.73 -21.63
C LYS A 277 -20.19 -2.45 -20.97
N HIS A 278 -20.38 -2.91 -19.74
CA HIS A 278 -21.61 -2.69 -18.98
C HIS A 278 -21.89 -1.20 -18.76
N PHE A 279 -20.92 -0.48 -18.22
CA PHE A 279 -21.04 0.96 -17.94
C PHE A 279 -21.17 1.78 -19.21
N ALA A 280 -20.50 1.40 -20.30
CA ALA A 280 -20.65 2.03 -21.60
C ALA A 280 -22.06 1.85 -22.19
N THR A 281 -22.66 0.67 -22.03
CA THR A 281 -24.03 0.38 -22.48
C THR A 281 -25.06 1.23 -21.74
N GLN A 282 -24.85 1.44 -20.44
CA GLN A 282 -25.73 2.24 -19.58
C GLN A 282 -25.39 3.74 -19.57
N LYS A 283 -24.33 4.15 -20.29
CA LYS A 283 -23.77 5.51 -20.26
C LYS A 283 -23.47 5.99 -18.83
N THR A 284 -22.86 5.13 -18.02
CA THR A 284 -22.54 5.39 -16.60
C THR A 284 -21.03 5.45 -16.35
N LEU A 285 -20.20 5.54 -17.40
CA LEU A 285 -18.74 5.66 -17.27
C LEU A 285 -18.28 6.93 -16.53
N GLU A 286 -19.17 7.89 -16.33
CA GLU A 286 -18.98 9.05 -15.46
C GLU A 286 -19.89 8.87 -14.23
N PHE A 287 -19.31 8.86 -13.03
CA PHE A 287 -20.03 8.58 -11.78
C PHE A 287 -19.40 9.29 -10.59
N PHE A 288 -20.17 9.52 -9.53
CA PHE A 288 -19.64 9.94 -8.23
C PHE A 288 -19.17 8.70 -7.46
N TRP A 289 -17.86 8.55 -7.30
CA TRP A 289 -17.28 7.43 -6.57
C TRP A 289 -17.29 7.73 -5.06
N ARG A 290 -17.98 6.88 -4.30
CA ARG A 290 -18.23 7.02 -2.86
C ARG A 290 -17.64 5.84 -2.09
N GLN A 291 -17.23 6.09 -0.85
CA GLN A 291 -16.80 5.01 0.05
C GLN A 291 -18.00 4.16 0.51
N ASN A 292 -17.79 2.85 0.71
CA ASN A 292 -18.87 1.94 1.10
C ASN A 292 -19.56 2.34 2.41
N TRP A 293 -18.86 2.94 3.36
CA TRP A 293 -19.43 3.37 4.64
C TRP A 293 -20.04 4.77 4.62
N ASP A 294 -19.88 5.54 3.54
CA ASP A 294 -20.43 6.90 3.47
C ASP A 294 -21.91 6.83 3.08
N LEU A 295 -22.78 7.15 4.05
CA LEU A 295 -24.22 7.25 3.83
C LEU A 295 -24.63 8.60 3.24
N GLY A 296 -23.78 9.63 3.37
CA GLY A 296 -23.96 10.95 2.77
C GLY A 296 -23.23 11.03 1.44
N SER A 297 -22.80 12.23 1.04
CA SER A 297 -22.05 12.48 -0.20
C SER A 297 -20.68 13.13 0.07
N SER A 298 -20.17 13.00 1.30
CA SER A 298 -18.99 13.71 1.76
C SER A 298 -17.70 13.23 1.07
N THR A 299 -17.70 11.96 0.69
CA THR A 299 -16.58 11.29 0.03
C THR A 299 -16.69 11.26 -1.50
N ASP A 300 -17.78 11.80 -2.07
CA ASP A 300 -18.03 11.76 -3.51
C ASP A 300 -16.97 12.51 -4.30
N ILE A 301 -16.34 11.81 -5.25
CA ILE A 301 -15.46 12.39 -6.27
C ILE A 301 -16.00 12.04 -7.66
N LEU A 302 -16.09 13.02 -8.56
CA LEU A 302 -16.53 12.76 -9.93
C LEU A 302 -15.44 11.98 -10.67
N CYS A 303 -15.71 10.74 -11.01
CA CYS A 303 -14.79 9.85 -11.67
C CYS A 303 -15.18 9.67 -13.15
N HIS A 304 -14.21 9.79 -14.05
CA HIS A 304 -14.31 9.38 -15.44
C HIS A 304 -13.58 8.04 -15.64
N MET A 305 -14.32 6.99 -16.00
CA MET A 305 -13.74 5.73 -16.47
C MET A 305 -13.60 5.77 -17.98
N MET A 306 -12.37 5.69 -18.47
CA MET A 306 -12.12 5.59 -19.91
C MET A 306 -12.73 4.28 -20.49
N PRO A 307 -13.31 4.29 -21.70
CA PRO A 307 -14.17 3.20 -22.18
C PRO A 307 -13.44 2.01 -22.80
N PHE A 308 -12.20 2.19 -23.27
CA PHE A 308 -11.53 1.26 -24.17
C PHE A 308 -10.33 0.56 -23.51
N TYR A 309 -9.67 -0.31 -24.29
CA TYR A 309 -8.65 -1.26 -23.84
C TYR A 309 -7.38 -0.61 -23.27
N SER A 310 -6.86 0.44 -23.90
CA SER A 310 -5.61 1.11 -23.54
C SER A 310 -5.79 2.64 -23.43
N TYR A 311 -4.79 3.32 -22.86
CA TYR A 311 -4.67 4.78 -22.89
C TYR A 311 -3.86 5.29 -24.09
N ASP A 312 -3.35 4.39 -24.95
CA ASP A 312 -2.66 4.76 -26.18
C ASP A 312 -3.58 5.47 -27.19
N VAL A 313 -3.00 6.15 -28.18
CA VAL A 313 -3.76 6.85 -29.23
C VAL A 313 -4.76 5.93 -29.98
N PRO A 314 -4.39 4.70 -30.41
CA PRO A 314 -5.32 3.77 -31.03
C PRO A 314 -6.59 3.48 -30.21
N HIS A 315 -6.54 3.51 -28.88
CA HIS A 315 -7.68 3.18 -28.03
C HIS A 315 -8.26 4.40 -27.30
N THR A 316 -8.01 5.62 -27.78
CA THR A 316 -8.50 6.84 -27.11
C THR A 316 -9.29 7.78 -28.01
N CYS A 317 -9.12 7.70 -29.33
CA CYS A 317 -9.89 8.54 -30.26
C CYS A 317 -11.35 8.07 -30.45
N GLY A 318 -11.60 6.76 -30.34
CA GLY A 318 -12.89 6.12 -30.62
C GLY A 318 -12.78 4.58 -30.65
N PRO A 319 -13.86 3.88 -31.04
CA PRO A 319 -13.96 2.44 -30.91
C PRO A 319 -13.13 1.62 -31.92
N ASP A 320 -12.74 2.19 -33.08
CA ASP A 320 -11.98 1.46 -34.09
C ASP A 320 -10.48 1.82 -34.03
N PRO A 321 -9.63 0.96 -33.43
CA PRO A 321 -8.22 1.26 -33.29
C PRO A 321 -7.47 1.25 -34.64
N LYS A 322 -8.00 0.61 -35.68
CA LYS A 322 -7.45 0.70 -37.05
C LYS A 322 -7.61 2.11 -37.61
N ILE A 323 -8.69 2.82 -37.25
CA ILE A 323 -8.89 4.22 -37.66
C ILE A 323 -8.07 5.14 -36.76
N CYS A 324 -8.19 4.99 -35.44
CA CYS A 324 -7.50 5.85 -34.47
C CYS A 324 -5.97 5.82 -34.61
N CYS A 325 -5.39 4.66 -34.92
CA CYS A 325 -3.95 4.56 -35.15
C CYS A 325 -3.46 5.44 -36.32
N GLN A 326 -4.31 5.73 -37.30
CA GLN A 326 -3.97 6.63 -38.41
C GLN A 326 -3.98 8.11 -38.00
N PHE A 327 -4.39 8.43 -36.77
CA PHE A 327 -4.29 9.75 -36.15
C PHE A 327 -3.23 9.79 -35.05
N ASP A 328 -2.41 8.75 -34.95
CA ASP A 328 -1.13 8.79 -34.25
C ASP A 328 -0.03 9.17 -35.25
N PHE A 329 0.27 10.46 -35.35
CA PHE A 329 1.27 10.94 -36.30
C PHE A 329 2.72 10.55 -35.98
N LYS A 330 3.02 9.96 -34.80
CA LYS A 330 4.34 9.36 -34.53
C LYS A 330 4.57 8.11 -35.39
N ARG A 331 3.49 7.49 -35.87
CA ARG A 331 3.52 6.26 -36.69
C ARG A 331 3.56 6.53 -38.19
N LEU A 332 3.87 7.78 -38.60
CA LEU A 332 4.07 8.14 -40.01
C LEU A 332 5.11 7.22 -40.68
N PRO A 333 4.90 6.84 -41.96
CA PRO A 333 5.84 6.00 -42.69
C PRO A 333 7.27 6.54 -42.64
N GLY A 334 8.25 5.62 -42.52
CA GLY A 334 9.67 5.95 -42.35
C GLY A 334 10.14 6.03 -40.90
N GLY A 335 9.22 5.99 -39.92
CA GLY A 335 9.54 5.88 -38.49
C GLY A 335 9.81 4.45 -38.00
N ARG A 336 10.16 4.32 -36.71
CA ARG A 336 10.41 3.02 -36.04
C ARG A 336 9.14 2.29 -35.59
N ILE A 337 8.02 3.01 -35.50
CA ILE A 337 6.73 2.50 -34.99
C ILE A 337 5.71 2.54 -36.12
N SER A 338 4.91 1.49 -36.25
CA SER A 338 3.85 1.40 -37.26
C SER A 338 2.51 1.03 -36.63
N CYS A 339 1.44 1.08 -37.44
CA CYS A 339 0.12 0.63 -37.02
C CYS A 339 -0.03 -0.89 -37.18
N PRO A 340 -0.33 -1.65 -36.10
CA PRO A 340 -0.53 -3.09 -36.17
C PRO A 340 -1.64 -3.51 -37.15
N TRP A 341 -2.63 -2.64 -37.36
CA TRP A 341 -3.74 -2.85 -38.30
C TRP A 341 -3.40 -2.60 -39.78
N ARG A 342 -2.11 -2.43 -40.11
CA ARG A 342 -1.56 -2.33 -41.48
C ARG A 342 -2.06 -1.15 -42.31
N VAL A 343 -2.67 -0.15 -41.68
CA VAL A 343 -3.02 1.13 -42.31
C VAL A 343 -2.24 2.23 -41.60
N PRO A 344 -1.23 2.84 -42.25
CA PRO A 344 -0.43 3.88 -41.61
C PRO A 344 -1.20 5.21 -41.55
N PRO A 345 -0.80 6.14 -40.66
CA PRO A 345 -1.23 7.53 -40.72
C PRO A 345 -0.69 8.22 -41.99
N GLU A 346 -1.37 9.29 -42.40
CA GLU A 346 -0.98 10.17 -43.49
C GLU A 346 -0.90 11.61 -43.00
N ALA A 347 0.08 12.38 -43.46
CA ALA A 347 0.18 13.80 -43.12
C ALA A 347 -1.04 14.57 -43.67
N ILE A 348 -1.58 15.47 -42.86
CA ILE A 348 -2.77 16.25 -43.20
C ILE A 348 -2.37 17.41 -44.12
N HIS A 349 -3.04 17.49 -45.27
CA HIS A 349 -2.85 18.52 -46.28
C HIS A 349 -4.20 18.87 -46.94
N ALA A 350 -4.22 19.92 -47.75
CA ALA A 350 -5.46 20.44 -48.36
C ALA A 350 -6.25 19.35 -49.13
N GLY A 351 -5.55 18.44 -49.83
CA GLY A 351 -6.21 17.36 -50.59
C GLY A 351 -6.86 16.23 -49.78
N ASN A 352 -6.51 16.01 -48.49
CA ASN A 352 -7.06 14.92 -47.69
C ASN A 352 -7.84 15.38 -46.44
N VAL A 353 -7.65 16.64 -46.00
CA VAL A 353 -8.19 17.13 -44.73
C VAL A 353 -9.69 16.92 -44.57
N GLN A 354 -10.49 17.04 -45.64
CA GLN A 354 -11.94 16.78 -45.58
C GLN A 354 -12.27 15.36 -45.15
N HIS A 355 -11.69 14.38 -45.84
CA HIS A 355 -11.95 12.98 -45.58
C HIS A 355 -11.39 12.58 -44.21
N ARG A 356 -10.18 13.02 -43.88
CA ARG A 356 -9.52 12.73 -42.60
C ARG A 356 -10.25 13.36 -41.41
N ALA A 357 -10.75 14.58 -41.55
CA ALA A 357 -11.55 15.26 -40.54
C ALA A 357 -12.88 14.56 -40.30
N TRP A 358 -13.57 14.11 -41.37
CA TRP A 358 -14.76 13.28 -41.21
C TRP A 358 -14.44 11.98 -40.45
N MET A 359 -13.35 11.29 -40.83
CA MET A 359 -12.99 9.98 -40.23
C MET A 359 -12.76 10.07 -38.72
N ILE A 360 -12.03 11.07 -38.25
CA ILE A 360 -11.81 11.24 -36.80
C ILE A 360 -13.06 11.75 -36.10
N LEU A 361 -13.86 12.62 -36.74
CA LEU A 361 -15.12 13.09 -36.18
C LEU A 361 -16.11 11.95 -35.98
N ASP A 362 -16.19 11.00 -36.91
CA ASP A 362 -17.00 9.78 -36.75
C ASP A 362 -16.59 8.98 -35.50
N GLN A 363 -15.29 8.83 -35.27
CA GLN A 363 -14.78 8.15 -34.07
C GLN A 363 -15.12 8.91 -32.79
N TYR A 364 -14.99 10.24 -32.79
CA TYR A 364 -15.41 11.08 -31.67
C TYR A 364 -16.92 11.01 -31.41
N ARG A 365 -17.75 11.08 -32.45
CA ARG A 365 -19.20 10.92 -32.36
C ARG A 365 -19.57 9.57 -31.78
N LYS A 366 -18.98 8.47 -32.28
CA LYS A 366 -19.16 7.12 -31.69
C LYS A 366 -18.75 7.08 -30.23
N LYS A 367 -17.57 7.59 -29.88
CA LYS A 367 -17.11 7.60 -28.48
C LYS A 367 -18.08 8.39 -27.57
N SER A 368 -18.60 9.52 -28.03
CA SER A 368 -19.54 10.34 -27.25
C SER A 368 -20.85 9.61 -26.90
N LYS A 369 -21.24 8.60 -27.68
CA LYS A 369 -22.43 7.79 -27.40
C LYS A 369 -22.33 6.95 -26.12
N LEU A 370 -21.13 6.79 -25.58
CA LEU A 370 -20.88 6.05 -24.34
C LEU A 370 -21.03 6.93 -23.08
N PHE A 371 -21.27 8.23 -23.25
CA PHE A 371 -21.37 9.23 -22.19
C PHE A 371 -22.73 9.95 -22.23
N ARG A 372 -23.06 10.68 -21.14
CA ARG A 372 -24.36 11.35 -20.99
C ARG A 372 -24.39 12.76 -21.59
N THR A 373 -23.23 13.37 -21.77
CA THR A 373 -23.08 14.76 -22.19
C THR A 373 -22.53 14.88 -23.61
N LYS A 374 -22.57 16.10 -24.18
CA LYS A 374 -21.94 16.43 -25.46
C LYS A 374 -20.49 16.92 -25.30
N VAL A 375 -19.84 16.58 -24.18
CA VAL A 375 -18.45 16.93 -23.87
C VAL A 375 -17.61 15.66 -23.89
N LEU A 376 -16.62 15.61 -24.78
CA LEU A 376 -15.82 14.42 -25.04
C LEU A 376 -14.35 14.65 -24.68
N LEU A 377 -13.80 13.74 -23.88
CA LEU A 377 -12.37 13.62 -23.63
C LEU A 377 -11.71 12.67 -24.64
N ALA A 378 -10.62 13.10 -25.28
CA ALA A 378 -9.80 12.29 -26.17
C ALA A 378 -8.31 12.43 -25.82
N PRO A 379 -7.75 11.57 -24.95
CA PRO A 379 -6.31 11.59 -24.67
C PRO A 379 -5.49 11.38 -25.93
N LEU A 380 -4.34 12.06 -26.02
CA LEU A 380 -3.39 11.97 -27.13
C LEU A 380 -1.98 11.72 -26.57
N GLY A 381 -1.68 10.47 -26.28
CA GLY A 381 -0.42 10.07 -25.69
C GLY A 381 -0.26 8.56 -25.68
N ASP A 382 0.86 8.15 -25.11
CA ASP A 382 1.33 6.77 -24.95
C ASP A 382 2.58 6.83 -24.03
N ASP A 383 3.24 5.70 -23.83
CA ASP A 383 4.49 5.62 -23.05
C ASP A 383 5.61 6.45 -23.69
N PHE A 384 6.24 7.31 -22.89
CA PHE A 384 7.38 8.16 -23.24
C PHE A 384 7.23 8.86 -24.59
N ARG A 385 6.03 9.39 -24.86
CA ARG A 385 5.74 10.20 -26.04
C ARG A 385 6.33 11.59 -25.92
N TYR A 386 6.34 12.31 -27.04
CA TYR A 386 6.81 13.69 -27.14
C TYR A 386 8.32 13.83 -26.88
N THR A 387 9.09 12.76 -27.12
CA THR A 387 10.55 12.75 -26.89
C THR A 387 11.29 13.54 -27.98
N GLU A 388 10.87 13.44 -29.24
CA GLU A 388 11.52 14.13 -30.37
C GLU A 388 10.79 15.43 -30.72
N SER A 389 11.52 16.49 -31.07
CA SER A 389 10.93 17.78 -31.48
C SER A 389 10.02 17.65 -32.71
N SER A 390 10.41 16.80 -33.67
CA SER A 390 9.60 16.42 -34.84
C SER A 390 8.27 15.76 -34.47
N GLU A 391 8.25 14.97 -33.40
CA GLU A 391 7.03 14.31 -32.89
C GLU A 391 6.00 15.35 -32.43
N TRP A 392 6.45 16.38 -31.70
CA TRP A 392 5.59 17.52 -31.33
C TRP A 392 5.01 18.18 -32.57
N ASP A 393 5.86 18.56 -33.52
CA ASP A 393 5.41 19.23 -34.74
C ASP A 393 4.41 18.39 -35.53
N GLN A 394 4.69 17.10 -35.71
CA GLN A 394 3.80 16.18 -36.41
C GLN A 394 2.45 16.03 -35.72
N GLN A 395 2.42 15.88 -34.39
CA GLN A 395 1.14 15.75 -33.68
C GLN A 395 0.36 17.08 -33.74
N TYR A 396 0.97 18.18 -33.30
CA TYR A 396 0.25 19.45 -33.18
C TYR A 396 -0.17 20.03 -34.53
N GLN A 397 0.70 20.04 -35.54
CA GLN A 397 0.36 20.64 -36.83
C GLN A 397 -0.73 19.86 -37.57
N ASN A 398 -0.71 18.53 -37.50
CA ASN A 398 -1.74 17.73 -38.17
C ASN A 398 -3.09 17.81 -37.46
N TYR A 399 -3.12 17.72 -36.13
CA TYR A 399 -4.36 17.92 -35.36
C TYR A 399 -4.90 19.34 -35.51
N GLN A 400 -4.05 20.37 -35.55
CA GLN A 400 -4.50 21.75 -35.75
C GLN A 400 -5.20 21.94 -37.10
N LYS A 401 -4.67 21.36 -38.19
CA LYS A 401 -5.34 21.38 -39.50
C LYS A 401 -6.70 20.69 -39.46
N LEU A 402 -6.83 19.58 -38.73
CA LEU A 402 -8.11 18.89 -38.55
C LEU A 402 -9.09 19.74 -37.75
N PHE A 403 -8.66 20.36 -36.66
CA PHE A 403 -9.48 21.26 -35.84
C PHE A 403 -9.95 22.48 -36.62
N ASP A 404 -9.03 23.16 -37.33
CA ASP A 404 -9.35 24.35 -38.12
C ASP A 404 -10.40 24.01 -39.19
N TYR A 405 -10.25 22.85 -39.86
CA TYR A 405 -11.22 22.39 -40.85
C TYR A 405 -12.59 22.07 -40.24
N MET A 406 -12.64 21.27 -39.18
CA MET A 406 -13.89 20.90 -38.50
C MET A 406 -14.61 22.12 -37.95
N ASN A 407 -13.89 23.03 -37.28
CA ASN A 407 -14.47 24.20 -36.63
C ASN A 407 -14.91 25.28 -37.64
N SER A 408 -14.37 25.27 -38.87
CA SER A 408 -14.82 26.16 -39.96
C SER A 408 -16.12 25.73 -40.62
N ARG A 409 -16.68 24.58 -40.24
CA ARG A 409 -17.89 23.97 -40.80
C ARG A 409 -19.01 23.90 -39.74
N PRO A 410 -19.80 24.97 -39.57
CA PRO A 410 -20.90 24.98 -38.61
C PRO A 410 -21.88 23.83 -38.81
N GLU A 411 -22.05 23.37 -40.06
CA GLU A 411 -22.91 22.23 -40.43
C GLU A 411 -22.41 20.87 -39.90
N TRP A 412 -21.20 20.79 -39.36
CA TRP A 412 -20.66 19.58 -38.73
C TRP A 412 -20.90 19.55 -37.22
N HIS A 413 -21.44 20.62 -36.63
CA HIS A 413 -21.86 20.70 -35.22
C HIS A 413 -20.80 20.16 -34.24
N VAL A 414 -19.55 20.60 -34.40
CA VAL A 414 -18.42 20.19 -33.55
C VAL A 414 -17.54 21.39 -33.22
N LYS A 415 -16.98 21.37 -32.00
CA LYS A 415 -15.89 22.23 -31.58
C LYS A 415 -14.75 21.36 -31.04
N ALA A 416 -13.72 21.15 -31.84
CA ALA A 416 -12.54 20.37 -31.46
C ALA A 416 -11.36 21.27 -31.16
N GLN A 417 -10.65 21.00 -30.06
CA GLN A 417 -9.50 21.78 -29.62
C GLN A 417 -8.56 20.93 -28.77
N PHE A 418 -7.31 21.37 -28.64
CA PHE A 418 -6.46 20.89 -27.56
C PHE A 418 -7.02 21.36 -26.21
N GLY A 419 -6.95 20.50 -25.22
CA GLY A 419 -7.40 20.78 -23.86
C GLY A 419 -6.46 20.19 -22.83
N THR A 420 -6.68 20.58 -21.58
CA THR A 420 -6.17 19.88 -20.42
C THR A 420 -7.27 19.04 -19.76
N LEU A 421 -6.94 18.32 -18.69
CA LEU A 421 -7.93 17.56 -17.94
C LEU A 421 -8.93 18.49 -17.21
N SER A 422 -8.46 19.64 -16.73
CA SER A 422 -9.34 20.66 -16.14
C SER A 422 -10.30 21.26 -17.16
N ASP A 423 -9.86 21.57 -18.39
CA ASP A 423 -10.73 22.07 -19.46
C ASP A 423 -11.92 21.12 -19.72
N TYR A 424 -11.65 19.80 -19.78
CA TYR A 424 -12.68 18.78 -19.96
C TYR A 424 -13.68 18.73 -18.80
N PHE A 425 -13.20 18.62 -17.56
CA PHE A 425 -14.11 18.51 -16.41
C PHE A 425 -14.88 19.81 -16.13
N GLU A 426 -14.32 20.98 -16.44
CA GLU A 426 -15.04 22.25 -16.33
C GLU A 426 -16.17 22.34 -17.37
N ALA A 427 -15.93 21.92 -18.61
CA ALA A 427 -16.97 21.81 -19.62
C ALA A 427 -18.04 20.77 -19.24
N LEU A 428 -17.64 19.62 -18.71
CA LEU A 428 -18.55 18.57 -18.26
C LEU A 428 -19.48 19.04 -17.13
N LEU A 429 -18.94 19.75 -16.14
CA LEU A 429 -19.72 20.29 -15.03
C LEU A 429 -20.69 21.39 -15.47
N LYS A 430 -20.26 22.23 -16.43
CA LYS A 430 -21.11 23.27 -17.01
C LYS A 430 -22.29 22.67 -17.77
N GLU A 431 -22.04 21.66 -18.59
CA GLU A 431 -23.04 20.96 -19.39
C GLU A 431 -24.08 20.21 -18.53
N SER A 432 -23.63 19.64 -17.41
CA SER A 432 -24.47 18.84 -16.52
C SER A 432 -25.31 19.67 -15.53
N ASN A 433 -25.25 21.01 -15.58
CA ASN A 433 -25.92 21.92 -14.64
C ASN A 433 -25.64 21.63 -13.14
N LEU A 434 -24.53 20.95 -12.83
CA LEU A 434 -24.16 20.58 -11.46
C LEU A 434 -23.78 21.78 -10.56
N GLY A 435 -23.75 23.00 -11.11
CA GLY A 435 -23.61 24.25 -10.37
C GLY A 435 -24.92 24.80 -9.78
N GLU A 436 -26.08 24.31 -10.22
CA GLU A 436 -27.39 24.70 -9.70
C GLU A 436 -27.98 23.57 -8.84
N LYS A 437 -28.64 23.92 -7.74
CA LYS A 437 -29.25 23.01 -6.74
C LYS A 437 -30.43 22.20 -7.34
N SER A 438 -30.19 21.39 -8.36
CA SER A 438 -31.18 20.45 -8.89
C SER A 438 -31.08 19.12 -8.13
N SER A 439 -32.24 18.58 -7.76
CA SER A 439 -32.37 17.41 -6.89
C SER A 439 -32.09 16.06 -7.57
N ASN A 440 -31.77 16.04 -8.87
CA ASN A 440 -31.46 14.82 -9.63
C ASN A 440 -30.11 14.98 -10.35
N SER A 441 -29.04 14.44 -9.75
CA SER A 441 -27.70 14.40 -10.36
C SER A 441 -27.73 13.65 -11.70
N LEU A 442 -27.10 14.23 -12.73
CA LEU A 442 -26.94 13.59 -14.04
C LEU A 442 -26.09 12.32 -13.96
N PHE A 443 -25.17 12.20 -12.99
CA PHE A 443 -24.28 11.04 -12.85
C PHE A 443 -24.72 10.14 -11.69
N PRO A 444 -24.65 8.81 -11.84
CA PRO A 444 -24.94 7.89 -10.75
C PRO A 444 -23.88 7.99 -9.65
N VAL A 445 -24.25 7.58 -8.44
CA VAL A 445 -23.30 7.31 -7.36
C VAL A 445 -22.88 5.85 -7.46
N LEU A 446 -21.58 5.57 -7.31
CA LEU A 446 -21.00 4.23 -7.34
C LEU A 446 -20.14 3.99 -6.10
N SER A 447 -20.18 2.78 -5.55
CA SER A 447 -19.26 2.33 -4.50
C SER A 447 -18.77 0.89 -4.75
N GLY A 448 -17.68 0.55 -4.07
CA GLY A 448 -16.88 -0.65 -4.33
C GLY A 448 -15.60 -0.33 -5.11
N ASP A 449 -14.86 -1.37 -5.46
CA ASP A 449 -13.56 -1.27 -6.13
C ASP A 449 -13.56 -1.89 -7.53
N PHE A 450 -12.43 -1.79 -8.22
CA PHE A 450 -12.24 -2.31 -9.57
C PHE A 450 -11.16 -3.40 -9.62
N PHE A 451 -11.16 -4.28 -8.61
CA PHE A 451 -10.35 -5.50 -8.59
C PHE A 451 -11.20 -6.77 -8.78
N THR A 452 -10.70 -7.81 -9.44
CA THR A 452 -9.36 -7.95 -10.05
C THR A 452 -9.41 -7.63 -11.54
N TYR A 453 -8.49 -6.77 -12.00
CA TYR A 453 -8.42 -6.34 -13.39
C TYR A 453 -8.12 -7.50 -14.35
N ALA A 454 -8.85 -7.55 -15.46
CA ALA A 454 -8.50 -8.35 -16.62
C ALA A 454 -8.59 -7.49 -17.88
N ASP A 455 -7.53 -7.51 -18.68
CA ASP A 455 -7.43 -6.74 -19.92
C ASP A 455 -8.05 -7.50 -21.09
N ARG A 456 -8.01 -8.83 -21.11
CA ARG A 456 -8.69 -9.70 -22.08
C ARG A 456 -8.92 -11.10 -21.55
N ASP A 457 -9.89 -11.81 -22.12
CA ASP A 457 -10.12 -13.24 -21.89
C ASP A 457 -10.14 -13.60 -20.38
N HIS A 458 -9.30 -14.54 -19.96
CA HIS A 458 -9.10 -14.95 -18.58
C HIS A 458 -7.78 -14.43 -17.98
N HIS A 459 -7.23 -13.35 -18.55
CA HIS A 459 -5.96 -12.77 -18.14
C HIS A 459 -6.14 -11.84 -16.95
N TYR A 460 -6.39 -12.40 -15.78
CA TYR A 460 -6.48 -11.63 -14.55
C TYR A 460 -5.09 -11.28 -14.04
N TRP A 461 -4.92 -10.00 -13.72
CA TRP A 461 -3.69 -9.42 -13.21
C TRP A 461 -3.63 -9.60 -11.69
N SER A 462 -3.78 -10.83 -11.20
CA SER A 462 -3.65 -11.15 -9.77
C SER A 462 -2.26 -11.64 -9.37
N GLY A 463 -1.37 -11.88 -10.34
CA GLY A 463 -0.01 -12.34 -10.07
C GLY A 463 0.85 -11.28 -9.38
N TYR A 464 0.69 -10.01 -9.76
CA TYR A 464 1.48 -8.91 -9.20
C TYR A 464 1.17 -8.62 -7.74
N PHE A 465 0.02 -9.08 -7.22
CA PHE A 465 -0.28 -9.01 -5.79
C PHE A 465 0.80 -9.72 -4.94
N THR A 466 1.50 -10.71 -5.51
CA THR A 466 2.57 -11.46 -4.83
C THR A 466 3.96 -11.28 -5.46
N SER A 467 4.10 -10.94 -6.75
CA SER A 467 5.41 -10.85 -7.43
C SER A 467 6.46 -10.06 -6.64
N ARG A 468 7.67 -10.65 -6.50
CA ARG A 468 8.81 -10.10 -5.75
C ARG A 468 8.46 -9.73 -4.28
N PRO A 469 7.96 -10.69 -3.49
CA PRO A 469 7.41 -10.43 -2.14
C PRO A 469 8.46 -9.92 -1.13
N PHE A 470 9.75 -10.22 -1.35
CA PHE A 470 10.84 -9.67 -0.54
C PHE A 470 10.80 -8.14 -0.47
N TYR A 471 10.63 -7.46 -1.61
CA TYR A 471 10.65 -6.01 -1.66
C TYR A 471 9.32 -5.40 -1.19
N LYS A 472 8.19 -6.09 -1.37
CA LYS A 472 6.90 -5.74 -0.72
C LYS A 472 7.00 -5.75 0.80
N ARG A 473 7.79 -6.66 1.38
CA ARG A 473 8.10 -6.66 2.81
C ARG A 473 9.03 -5.51 3.20
N LEU A 474 10.05 -5.25 2.38
CA LEU A 474 11.02 -4.18 2.63
C LEU A 474 10.37 -2.79 2.63
N ASP A 475 9.37 -2.59 1.78
CA ASP A 475 8.51 -1.39 1.75
C ASP A 475 7.84 -1.12 3.11
N ARG A 476 7.14 -2.10 3.68
CA ARG A 476 6.53 -1.99 5.03
C ARG A 476 7.54 -1.74 6.13
N VAL A 477 8.74 -2.32 6.02
CA VAL A 477 9.83 -2.05 6.96
C VAL A 477 10.28 -0.60 6.84
N LEU A 478 10.48 -0.08 5.63
CA LEU A 478 10.86 1.31 5.40
C LEU A 478 9.79 2.29 5.94
N GLU A 479 8.50 2.05 5.69
CA GLU A 479 7.41 2.85 6.26
C GLU A 479 7.51 2.96 7.79
N SER A 480 7.73 1.84 8.47
CA SER A 480 7.90 1.82 9.92
C SER A 480 9.12 2.62 10.40
N TYR A 481 10.23 2.57 9.66
CA TYR A 481 11.43 3.34 9.98
C TYR A 481 11.23 4.84 9.73
N ILE A 482 10.51 5.23 8.66
CA ILE A 482 10.20 6.64 8.37
C ILE A 482 9.35 7.21 9.49
N ARG A 483 8.24 6.55 9.86
CA ARG A 483 7.37 7.02 10.96
C ARG A 483 8.15 7.23 12.25
N ALA A 484 8.95 6.25 12.66
CA ALA A 484 9.77 6.36 13.87
C ALA A 484 10.80 7.49 13.78
N ALA A 485 11.51 7.59 12.65
CA ALA A 485 12.54 8.61 12.46
C ALA A 485 11.97 10.04 12.44
N GLU A 486 10.81 10.26 11.80
CA GLU A 486 10.18 11.58 11.74
C GLU A 486 9.69 12.06 13.11
N ILE A 487 9.07 11.17 13.90
CA ILE A 487 8.64 11.49 15.26
C ILE A 487 9.85 11.86 16.11
N LEU A 488 10.87 11.01 16.13
CA LEU A 488 12.07 11.21 16.94
C LEU A 488 12.86 12.45 16.49
N TYR A 489 13.00 12.67 15.20
CA TYR A 489 13.65 13.86 14.64
C TYR A 489 12.91 15.14 15.05
N SER A 490 11.58 15.15 14.95
CA SER A 490 10.77 16.32 15.31
C SER A 490 10.92 16.67 16.80
N LEU A 491 10.89 15.67 17.67
CA LEU A 491 11.13 15.85 19.10
C LEU A 491 12.56 16.34 19.38
N ALA A 492 13.56 15.76 18.70
CA ALA A 492 14.96 16.15 18.85
C ALA A 492 15.21 17.58 18.35
N LEU A 493 14.51 18.02 17.30
CA LEU A 493 14.61 19.39 16.79
C LEU A 493 14.13 20.41 17.83
N VAL A 494 12.98 20.14 18.47
CA VAL A 494 12.47 20.98 19.56
C VAL A 494 13.43 20.99 20.74
N GLU A 495 13.94 19.82 21.14
CA GLU A 495 14.85 19.71 22.29
C GLU A 495 16.20 20.40 22.04
N SER A 496 16.76 20.23 20.84
CA SER A 496 18.01 20.91 20.44
C SER A 496 17.85 22.43 20.43
N SER A 497 16.66 22.94 20.09
CA SER A 497 16.37 24.38 20.18
C SER A 497 16.30 24.85 21.62
N LYS A 498 15.59 24.13 22.50
CA LYS A 498 15.44 24.49 23.92
C LYS A 498 16.75 24.44 24.70
N SER A 499 17.64 23.53 24.33
CA SER A 499 18.93 23.30 24.99
C SER A 499 20.10 24.07 24.36
N GLU A 500 19.84 24.98 23.42
CA GLU A 500 20.87 25.75 22.70
C GLU A 500 21.90 24.86 21.97
N LYS A 501 21.50 23.64 21.56
CA LYS A 501 22.34 22.66 20.84
C LYS A 501 22.07 22.60 19.34
N MET A 502 21.23 23.48 18.81
CA MET A 502 20.87 23.51 17.39
C MET A 502 22.09 23.65 16.45
N SER A 503 23.15 24.33 16.87
CA SER A 503 24.38 24.50 16.08
C SER A 503 25.24 23.23 15.99
N VAL A 504 25.03 22.27 16.89
CA VAL A 504 25.81 21.01 16.98
C VAL A 504 24.96 19.81 16.53
N PHE A 505 23.65 19.83 16.78
CA PHE A 505 22.75 18.80 16.30
C PHE A 505 22.70 18.82 14.76
N PRO A 506 22.88 17.67 14.07
CA PRO A 506 22.94 17.59 12.60
C PRO A 506 21.55 17.72 11.94
N SER A 507 20.78 18.75 12.30
CA SER A 507 19.39 18.94 11.88
C SER A 507 19.22 18.97 10.36
N VAL A 508 20.10 19.69 9.67
CA VAL A 508 20.06 19.88 8.20
C VAL A 508 20.38 18.57 7.48
N ASP A 509 21.42 17.85 7.92
CA ASP A 509 21.81 16.60 7.27
C ASP A 509 20.80 15.50 7.54
N ASN A 510 20.29 15.39 8.77
CA ASN A 510 19.21 14.46 9.09
C ASN A 510 17.93 14.75 8.30
N TYR A 511 17.59 16.02 8.08
CA TYR A 511 16.44 16.37 7.23
C TYR A 511 16.62 15.95 5.77
N LYS A 512 17.85 16.07 5.22
CA LYS A 512 18.16 15.56 3.87
C LYS A 512 17.99 14.04 3.80
N LEU A 513 18.51 13.32 4.78
CA LEU A 513 18.38 11.86 4.87
C LEU A 513 16.92 11.42 4.97
N LEU A 514 16.10 12.11 5.78
CA LEU A 514 14.65 11.89 5.85
C LEU A 514 13.95 12.13 4.51
N THR A 515 14.28 13.25 3.86
CA THR A 515 13.69 13.62 2.56
C THR A 515 14.06 12.60 1.48
N GLU A 516 15.31 12.13 1.46
CA GLU A 516 15.75 11.08 0.54
C GLU A 516 14.99 9.78 0.78
N ALA A 517 14.79 9.39 2.04
CA ALA A 517 14.04 8.19 2.39
C ALA A 517 12.56 8.28 1.97
N ARG A 518 11.88 9.40 2.22
CA ARG A 518 10.49 9.63 1.77
C ARG A 518 10.37 9.60 0.25
N ARG A 519 11.29 10.25 -0.47
CA ARG A 519 11.31 10.23 -1.94
C ARG A 519 11.57 8.83 -2.51
N ASN A 520 12.42 8.03 -1.88
CA ASN A 520 12.66 6.65 -2.31
C ASN A 520 11.48 5.73 -1.97
N LEU A 521 10.83 5.89 -0.81
CA LEU A 521 9.57 5.21 -0.50
C LEU A 521 8.49 5.58 -1.53
N GLY A 522 8.32 6.88 -1.78
CA GLY A 522 7.36 7.40 -2.74
C GLY A 522 7.63 6.93 -4.17
N LEU A 523 8.90 6.83 -4.57
CA LEU A 523 9.29 6.26 -5.87
C LEU A 523 8.89 4.79 -5.97
N PHE A 524 9.09 4.02 -4.88
CA PHE A 524 8.74 2.61 -4.83
C PHE A 524 7.23 2.34 -4.87
N GLN A 525 6.39 3.35 -4.61
CA GLN A 525 4.94 3.19 -4.76
C GLN A 525 4.51 3.13 -6.23
N HIS A 526 5.40 3.41 -7.20
CA HIS A 526 5.08 3.30 -8.63
C HIS A 526 4.52 1.92 -8.99
N HIS A 527 3.60 1.90 -9.94
CA HIS A 527 2.89 0.70 -10.39
C HIS A 527 3.77 -0.35 -11.10
N ASP A 528 5.08 -0.16 -11.31
CA ASP A 528 6.02 -1.24 -11.64
C ASP A 528 7.06 -1.57 -10.56
N ALA A 529 7.06 -0.79 -9.48
CA ALA A 529 8.00 -0.94 -8.38
C ALA A 529 7.46 -1.91 -7.32
N ILE A 530 6.57 -1.45 -6.43
CA ILE A 530 5.97 -2.28 -5.37
C ILE A 530 5.21 -3.48 -5.93
N THR A 531 4.64 -3.38 -7.13
CA THR A 531 3.96 -4.46 -7.85
C THR A 531 4.90 -5.61 -8.22
N GLY A 532 6.21 -5.35 -8.26
CA GLY A 532 7.20 -6.33 -8.69
C GLY A 532 7.04 -6.66 -10.17
N THR A 533 6.81 -5.66 -11.01
CA THR A 533 6.62 -5.83 -12.46
C THR A 533 7.66 -5.09 -13.31
N ALA A 534 8.70 -4.51 -12.69
CA ALA A 534 9.89 -4.03 -13.37
C ALA A 534 10.90 -5.14 -13.70
N LYS A 535 11.89 -4.80 -14.53
CA LYS A 535 13.00 -5.70 -14.85
C LYS A 535 13.91 -5.95 -13.66
N ASP A 536 14.56 -7.11 -13.62
CA ASP A 536 15.40 -7.53 -12.48
C ASP A 536 16.43 -6.46 -12.05
N TRP A 537 17.10 -5.80 -13.00
CA TRP A 537 18.08 -4.74 -12.65
C TRP A 537 17.42 -3.45 -12.13
N VAL A 538 16.19 -3.17 -12.52
CA VAL A 538 15.39 -2.06 -12.00
C VAL A 538 14.88 -2.38 -10.60
N VAL A 539 14.45 -3.62 -10.37
CA VAL A 539 14.11 -4.13 -9.02
C VAL A 539 15.32 -4.02 -8.09
N VAL A 540 16.53 -4.32 -8.57
CA VAL A 540 17.77 -4.13 -7.79
C VAL A 540 18.05 -2.65 -7.50
N ASP A 541 17.79 -1.72 -8.44
CA ASP A 541 17.91 -0.28 -8.21
C ASP A 541 16.96 0.17 -7.09
N TYR A 542 15.69 -0.22 -7.15
CA TYR A 542 14.72 0.02 -6.09
C TYR A 542 15.15 -0.58 -4.75
N GLY A 543 15.53 -1.85 -4.73
CA GLY A 543 16.02 -2.52 -3.52
C GLY A 543 17.19 -1.80 -2.88
N THR A 544 18.14 -1.32 -3.70
CA THR A 544 19.30 -0.54 -3.24
C THR A 544 18.88 0.79 -2.61
N ARG A 545 17.94 1.52 -3.23
CA ARG A 545 17.39 2.78 -2.70
C ARG A 545 16.67 2.56 -1.37
N LEU A 546 15.83 1.53 -1.27
CA LEU A 546 15.12 1.18 -0.03
C LEU A 546 16.11 0.82 1.09
N PHE A 547 17.10 -0.03 0.79
CA PHE A 547 18.12 -0.44 1.74
C PHE A 547 18.94 0.75 2.26
N HIS A 548 19.43 1.63 1.38
CA HIS A 548 20.14 2.85 1.78
C HIS A 548 19.25 3.78 2.60
N SER A 549 17.96 3.90 2.24
CA SER A 549 17.00 4.71 3.01
C SER A 549 16.83 4.17 4.44
N ILE A 550 16.74 2.85 4.63
CA ILE A 550 16.70 2.25 5.98
C ILE A 550 17.98 2.57 6.76
N MET A 551 19.17 2.49 6.13
CA MET A 551 20.43 2.85 6.80
C MET A 551 20.48 4.33 7.19
N ASN A 552 20.03 5.21 6.30
CA ASN A 552 19.89 6.64 6.54
C ASN A 552 18.97 6.93 7.73
N LEU A 553 17.81 6.26 7.80
CA LEU A 553 16.85 6.42 8.88
C LEU A 553 17.37 5.87 10.22
N LYS A 554 18.11 4.75 10.21
CA LYS A 554 18.79 4.25 11.42
C LYS A 554 19.74 5.30 11.99
N LYS A 555 20.49 6.02 11.13
CA LYS A 555 21.34 7.14 11.55
C LYS A 555 20.51 8.29 12.13
N VAL A 556 19.43 8.70 11.47
CA VAL A 556 18.55 9.78 11.97
C VAL A 556 17.96 9.42 13.34
N ILE A 557 17.53 8.17 13.53
CA ILE A 557 17.01 7.66 14.80
C ILE A 557 18.10 7.73 15.87
N ILE A 558 19.31 7.22 15.60
CA ILE A 558 20.43 7.25 16.55
C ILE A 558 20.77 8.70 16.95
N ASP A 559 20.91 9.59 15.97
CA ASP A 559 21.30 10.98 16.18
C ASP A 559 20.23 11.74 16.99
N SER A 560 18.94 11.46 16.71
CA SER A 560 17.80 12.06 17.42
C SER A 560 17.65 11.52 18.84
N VAL A 561 17.77 10.21 19.04
CA VAL A 561 17.68 9.58 20.36
C VAL A 561 18.83 10.03 21.26
N HIS A 562 20.05 10.20 20.72
CA HIS A 562 21.22 10.64 21.49
C HIS A 562 20.93 11.93 22.26
N ILE A 563 20.39 12.97 21.61
CA ILE A 563 20.05 14.20 22.33
C ILE A 563 18.85 14.01 23.27
N LEU A 564 17.83 13.23 22.88
CA LEU A 564 16.60 13.06 23.66
C LEU A 564 16.84 12.37 25.01
N ILE A 565 17.74 11.40 25.09
CA ILE A 565 17.95 10.59 26.31
C ILE A 565 18.88 11.22 27.34
N LEU A 566 19.69 12.22 26.95
CA LEU A 566 20.63 12.84 27.88
C LEU A 566 19.88 13.62 28.95
N LYS A 567 20.17 13.35 30.23
CA LYS A 567 19.61 14.14 31.33
C LYS A 567 20.22 15.55 31.38
N ASP A 568 21.53 15.63 31.24
CA ASP A 568 22.26 16.88 31.10
C ASP A 568 22.52 17.15 29.62
N LYS A 569 21.75 18.06 29.03
CA LYS A 569 21.90 18.42 27.62
C LYS A 569 23.21 19.16 27.34
N SER A 570 23.86 19.75 28.34
CA SER A 570 25.14 20.45 28.15
C SER A 570 26.24 19.49 27.68
N ALA A 571 26.18 18.23 28.14
CA ALA A 571 27.08 17.14 27.78
C ALA A 571 26.87 16.58 26.35
N TYR A 572 25.84 17.03 25.63
CA TYR A 572 25.64 16.61 24.25
C TYR A 572 26.80 17.06 23.35
N ASN A 573 27.43 16.08 22.71
CA ASN A 573 28.45 16.27 21.70
C ASN A 573 28.17 15.34 20.51
N TYR A 574 28.07 15.91 19.32
CA TYR A 574 27.86 15.12 18.10
C TYR A 574 29.21 14.67 17.53
N ASP A 575 29.48 13.36 17.59
CA ASP A 575 30.63 12.74 16.95
C ASP A 575 30.21 11.53 16.12
N THR A 576 30.41 11.62 14.81
CA THR A 576 30.12 10.53 13.87
C THR A 576 31.09 9.37 13.97
N ALA A 577 32.31 9.59 14.48
CA ALA A 577 33.32 8.55 14.62
C ALA A 577 33.04 7.62 15.82
N THR A 578 32.36 8.14 16.85
CA THR A 578 32.03 7.39 18.07
C THR A 578 30.53 7.49 18.43
N PRO A 579 29.63 6.89 17.63
CA PRO A 579 28.20 6.96 17.91
C PRO A 579 27.87 6.31 19.26
N LEU A 580 27.09 7.01 20.08
CA LEU A 580 26.67 6.55 21.42
C LEU A 580 25.82 5.27 21.34
N LEU A 581 24.98 5.16 20.31
CA LEU A 581 24.01 4.09 20.14
C LEU A 581 24.29 3.27 18.88
N LYS A 582 23.80 2.04 18.88
CA LYS A 582 23.82 1.13 17.73
C LYS A 582 22.44 0.47 17.62
N MET A 583 22.01 0.20 16.40
CA MET A 583 20.81 -0.60 16.15
C MET A 583 21.05 -2.06 16.54
N ASP A 584 19.97 -2.76 16.87
CA ASP A 584 20.01 -4.15 17.35
C ASP A 584 20.15 -5.19 16.22
N ASP A 585 20.19 -4.74 14.96
CA ASP A 585 20.33 -5.58 13.78
C ASP A 585 21.30 -4.99 12.75
N VAL A 586 21.79 -5.88 11.88
CA VAL A 586 22.60 -5.55 10.72
C VAL A 586 22.05 -6.28 9.51
N GLN A 587 22.07 -5.63 8.36
CA GLN A 587 21.66 -6.18 7.09
C GLN A 587 22.81 -6.00 6.10
N ALA A 588 23.24 -7.08 5.45
CA ALA A 588 24.47 -7.09 4.67
C ALA A 588 24.31 -6.44 3.29
N SER A 589 23.14 -6.62 2.69
CA SER A 589 22.79 -6.15 1.35
C SER A 589 21.29 -5.97 1.21
N GLN A 590 20.89 -5.28 0.13
CA GLN A 590 19.50 -5.03 -0.21
C GLN A 590 18.64 -6.29 -0.39
N ASP A 591 19.25 -7.45 -0.63
CA ASP A 591 18.57 -8.74 -0.87
C ASP A 591 18.80 -9.77 0.26
N SER A 592 19.23 -9.31 1.43
CA SER A 592 19.48 -10.14 2.61
C SER A 592 18.47 -9.85 3.72
N LEU A 593 18.06 -10.88 4.48
CA LEU A 593 17.29 -10.70 5.71
C LEU A 593 18.18 -10.08 6.82
N PRO A 594 17.64 -9.20 7.68
CA PRO A 594 18.40 -8.63 8.79
C PRO A 594 18.77 -9.70 9.81
N ARG A 595 19.96 -9.56 10.41
CA ARG A 595 20.47 -10.43 11.48
C ARG A 595 20.63 -9.61 12.76
N LYS A 596 20.16 -10.16 13.88
CA LYS A 596 20.32 -9.52 15.20
C LYS A 596 21.78 -9.48 15.61
N THR A 597 22.22 -8.36 16.16
CA THR A 597 23.55 -8.18 16.74
C THR A 597 23.62 -8.82 18.12
N VAL A 598 24.72 -9.50 18.43
CA VAL A 598 24.95 -10.09 19.75
C VAL A 598 25.48 -9.01 20.70
N ILE A 599 24.69 -8.68 21.72
CA ILE A 599 25.07 -7.73 22.77
C ILE A 599 26.03 -8.43 23.73
N LYS A 600 27.24 -7.88 23.86
CA LYS A 600 28.25 -8.38 24.79
C LYS A 600 27.98 -7.87 26.20
N LEU A 601 27.53 -8.78 27.06
CA LEU A 601 27.30 -8.55 28.48
C LEU A 601 28.60 -8.65 29.26
N THR A 602 28.70 -7.82 30.29
CA THR A 602 29.72 -7.87 31.33
C THR A 602 29.07 -7.46 32.65
N LEU A 603 29.85 -7.39 33.73
CA LEU A 603 29.40 -6.79 35.00
C LEU A 603 29.10 -5.29 34.87
N GLN A 604 29.59 -4.62 33.83
CA GLN A 604 29.23 -3.24 33.54
C GLN A 604 27.91 -3.18 32.77
N PRO A 605 26.97 -2.31 33.18
CA PRO A 605 25.67 -2.26 32.54
C PRO A 605 25.75 -1.75 31.10
N ARG A 606 24.99 -2.42 30.24
CA ARG A 606 24.58 -1.94 28.92
C ARG A 606 23.17 -1.38 29.01
N TYR A 607 22.79 -0.55 28.05
CA TYR A 607 21.45 0.04 27.99
C TYR A 607 20.78 -0.35 26.68
N LEU A 608 19.53 -0.80 26.80
CA LEU A 608 18.65 -1.12 25.69
C LEU A 608 17.56 -0.06 25.61
N LEU A 609 17.44 0.59 24.46
CA LEU A 609 16.47 1.65 24.22
C LEU A 609 15.40 1.15 23.27
N ILE A 610 14.14 1.34 23.64
CA ILE A 610 13.00 0.84 22.88
C ILE A 610 12.03 1.99 22.67
N HIS A 611 11.77 2.32 21.41
CA HIS A 611 10.87 3.39 21.03
C HIS A 611 9.50 2.83 20.64
N ASN A 612 8.44 3.48 21.12
CA ASN A 612 7.07 3.23 20.70
C ASN A 612 6.59 4.36 19.78
N PRO A 613 6.39 4.11 18.46
CA PRO A 613 5.95 5.12 17.51
C PRO A 613 4.42 5.31 17.48
N THR A 614 3.69 4.74 18.45
CA THR A 614 2.22 4.83 18.54
C THR A 614 1.80 5.78 19.65
N GLU A 615 0.62 6.38 19.51
CA GLU A 615 0.04 7.33 20.47
C GLU A 615 -0.56 6.64 21.70
N GLN A 616 -0.40 5.32 21.83
CA GLN A 616 -0.97 4.51 22.90
C GLN A 616 0.13 3.85 23.72
N GLU A 617 -0.15 3.63 25.01
CA GLU A 617 0.70 2.83 25.87
C GLU A 617 0.72 1.38 25.36
N ARG A 618 1.90 0.75 25.38
CA ARG A 618 2.06 -0.58 24.81
C ARG A 618 2.89 -1.48 25.72
N PHE A 619 2.40 -2.69 25.92
CA PHE A 619 3.16 -3.82 26.45
C PHE A 619 3.45 -4.77 25.29
N SER A 620 4.73 -5.06 25.03
CA SER A 620 5.12 -5.88 23.88
C SER A 620 6.32 -6.74 24.22
N VAL A 621 6.36 -7.96 23.70
CA VAL A 621 7.52 -8.83 23.84
C VAL A 621 8.65 -8.33 22.95
N VAL A 622 9.79 -8.05 23.57
CA VAL A 622 11.01 -7.62 22.88
C VAL A 622 12.07 -8.70 23.01
N SER A 623 12.70 -9.05 21.89
CA SER A 623 13.73 -10.08 21.80
C SER A 623 15.03 -9.51 21.22
N VAL A 624 16.14 -9.71 21.93
CA VAL A 624 17.50 -9.34 21.52
C VAL A 624 18.47 -10.49 21.72
N ASN A 625 19.59 -10.49 20.99
CA ASN A 625 20.62 -11.50 21.17
C ASN A 625 21.71 -11.03 22.15
N VAL A 626 22.13 -11.90 23.05
CA VAL A 626 23.17 -11.67 24.06
C VAL A 626 24.20 -12.80 24.02
N ASN A 627 25.42 -12.57 24.50
CA ASN A 627 26.48 -13.59 24.48
C ASN A 627 26.52 -14.51 25.71
N SER A 628 25.64 -14.30 26.70
CA SER A 628 25.59 -15.08 27.94
C SER A 628 24.13 -15.37 28.32
N PRO A 629 23.81 -16.58 28.82
CA PRO A 629 22.47 -16.92 29.28
C PRO A 629 22.18 -16.36 30.70
N ARG A 630 23.19 -15.86 31.40
CA ARG A 630 23.09 -15.32 32.76
C ARG A 630 22.82 -13.82 32.73
N VAL A 631 21.55 -13.46 32.59
CA VAL A 631 21.15 -12.10 32.29
C VAL A 631 20.31 -11.50 33.39
N LYS A 632 20.64 -10.29 33.80
CA LYS A 632 19.78 -9.46 34.64
C LYS A 632 19.36 -8.20 33.89
N LEU A 633 18.05 -8.02 33.82
CA LEU A 633 17.40 -6.90 33.16
C LEU A 633 16.69 -6.05 34.22
N LEU A 634 16.97 -4.76 34.23
CA LEU A 634 16.27 -3.79 35.07
C LEU A 634 15.42 -2.86 34.21
N SER A 635 14.19 -2.62 34.65
CA SER A 635 13.25 -1.65 34.08
C SER A 635 13.77 -0.21 34.20
N PRO A 636 13.12 0.76 33.53
CA PRO A 636 13.45 2.18 33.72
C PRO A 636 13.37 2.68 35.18
N LEU A 637 12.61 1.97 36.03
CA LEU A 637 12.49 2.25 37.46
C LEU A 637 13.52 1.50 38.34
N GLY A 638 14.48 0.80 37.72
CA GLY A 638 15.51 0.01 38.42
C GLY A 638 15.01 -1.31 39.00
N LYS A 639 13.76 -1.71 38.71
CA LYS A 639 13.19 -2.99 39.18
C LYS A 639 13.58 -4.15 38.25
N PRO A 640 13.93 -5.33 38.78
CA PRO A 640 14.15 -6.53 37.98
C PRO A 640 12.94 -6.87 37.08
N VAL A 641 13.23 -7.31 35.85
CA VAL A 641 12.23 -7.73 34.86
C VAL A 641 12.43 -9.21 34.56
N ASN A 642 11.33 -9.96 34.50
CA ASN A 642 11.36 -11.37 34.16
C ASN A 642 11.86 -11.56 32.72
N VAL A 643 12.82 -12.47 32.56
CA VAL A 643 13.48 -12.76 31.29
C VAL A 643 13.32 -14.24 30.96
N GLN A 644 12.98 -14.52 29.70
CA GLN A 644 13.12 -15.83 29.09
C GLN A 644 14.39 -15.85 28.23
N ILE A 645 15.24 -16.85 28.41
CA ILE A 645 16.40 -17.12 27.56
C ILE A 645 16.08 -18.31 26.66
N SER A 646 16.26 -18.12 25.36
CA SER A 646 16.06 -19.15 24.34
C SER A 646 17.34 -19.34 23.53
N ALA A 647 17.58 -20.55 23.06
CA ALA A 647 18.70 -20.88 22.19
C ALA A 647 18.63 -20.10 20.88
N VAL A 648 19.77 -19.56 20.44
CA VAL A 648 20.02 -19.23 19.03
C VAL A 648 20.56 -20.50 18.37
N TRP A 649 20.29 -20.72 17.09
CA TRP A 649 20.56 -21.99 16.42
C TRP A 649 21.46 -21.81 15.20
N ASP A 650 22.51 -22.64 15.10
CA ASP A 650 23.42 -22.71 13.94
C ASP A 650 22.92 -23.72 12.87
N GLY A 651 21.74 -24.30 13.09
CA GLY A 651 21.06 -25.23 12.19
C GLY A 651 19.70 -25.65 12.74
N ALA A 652 19.10 -26.69 12.18
CA ALA A 652 17.80 -27.17 12.67
C ALA A 652 17.87 -27.74 14.10
N THR A 653 18.99 -28.38 14.47
CA THR A 653 19.15 -29.14 15.72
C THR A 653 20.38 -28.74 16.55
N THR A 654 21.18 -27.78 16.08
CA THR A 654 22.43 -27.35 16.75
C THR A 654 22.24 -26.00 17.42
N VAL A 655 22.41 -25.98 18.75
CA VAL A 655 22.42 -24.75 19.55
C VAL A 655 23.72 -23.99 19.32
N SER A 656 23.61 -22.67 19.19
CA SER A 656 24.75 -21.76 19.18
C SER A 656 25.22 -21.49 20.60
N HIS A 657 26.53 -21.56 20.83
CA HIS A 657 27.13 -21.18 22.12
C HIS A 657 27.71 -19.77 22.13
N GLU A 658 27.59 -19.05 21.00
CA GLU A 658 28.06 -17.67 20.88
C GLU A 658 26.95 -16.63 21.15
N ALA A 659 25.69 -17.06 21.08
CA ALA A 659 24.54 -16.18 21.23
C ALA A 659 23.33 -16.89 21.86
N TYR A 660 22.56 -16.13 22.61
CA TYR A 660 21.30 -16.53 23.25
C TYR A 660 20.26 -15.44 22.99
N GLN A 661 19.01 -15.81 22.76
CA GLN A 661 17.90 -14.87 22.60
C GLN A 661 17.31 -14.56 23.97
N MET A 662 17.48 -13.32 24.41
CA MET A 662 16.82 -12.77 25.58
C MET A 662 15.47 -12.18 25.16
N SER A 663 14.39 -12.62 25.78
CA SER A 663 13.04 -12.05 25.58
C SER A 663 12.43 -11.58 26.90
N PHE A 664 11.70 -10.47 26.86
CA PHE A 664 11.02 -9.88 28.01
C PHE A 664 9.82 -9.04 27.57
N VAL A 665 8.89 -8.75 28.49
CA VAL A 665 7.77 -7.85 28.22
C VAL A 665 8.20 -6.42 28.52
N ALA A 666 8.30 -5.58 27.49
CA ALA A 666 8.63 -4.18 27.62
C ALA A 666 7.34 -3.36 27.81
N HIS A 667 7.33 -2.51 28.85
CA HIS A 667 6.37 -1.42 29.00
C HIS A 667 6.88 -0.18 28.27
N LEU A 668 6.07 0.34 27.34
CA LEU A 668 6.44 1.44 26.45
C LEU A 668 5.39 2.57 26.51
N PRO A 669 5.78 3.79 26.92
CA PRO A 669 4.87 4.93 26.94
C PRO A 669 4.49 5.39 25.51
N PRO A 670 3.36 6.09 25.34
CA PRO A 670 2.96 6.71 24.07
C PRO A 670 4.06 7.59 23.48
N LEU A 671 4.38 7.41 22.20
CA LEU A 671 5.39 8.17 21.45
C LEU A 671 6.78 8.27 22.12
N GLY A 672 7.05 7.40 23.12
CA GLY A 672 8.15 7.57 24.03
C GLY A 672 9.29 6.57 23.82
N ILE A 673 10.31 6.68 24.67
CA ILE A 673 11.47 5.78 24.69
C ILE A 673 11.59 5.21 26.09
N ALA A 674 11.63 3.89 26.20
CA ALA A 674 11.95 3.20 27.44
C ALA A 674 13.43 2.77 27.44
N VAL A 675 14.10 2.97 28.58
CA VAL A 675 15.52 2.63 28.76
C VAL A 675 15.64 1.51 29.78
N TYR A 676 16.07 0.34 29.33
CA TYR A 676 16.32 -0.84 30.16
C TYR A 676 17.81 -1.00 30.39
N GLN A 677 18.19 -1.49 31.58
CA GLN A 677 19.58 -1.75 31.95
C GLN A 677 19.84 -3.25 31.94
N LEU A 678 20.92 -3.66 31.28
CA LEU A 678 21.26 -5.05 30.99
C LEU A 678 22.66 -5.38 31.52
N LEU A 679 22.80 -6.44 32.30
CA LEU A 679 24.07 -6.88 32.88
C LEU A 679 24.17 -8.40 32.93
N GLU A 680 25.40 -8.90 32.94
CA GLU A 680 25.66 -10.30 33.30
C GLU A 680 25.61 -10.45 34.83
N ASP A 681 24.87 -11.45 35.33
CA ASP A 681 24.73 -11.71 36.77
C ASP A 681 24.79 -13.23 37.04
N GLU A 682 25.75 -13.68 37.84
CA GLU A 682 25.88 -15.09 38.25
C GLU A 682 24.67 -15.56 39.09
N SER A 683 23.95 -14.63 39.73
CA SER A 683 22.70 -14.88 40.45
C SER A 683 21.45 -14.67 39.58
N SER A 684 21.61 -14.69 38.25
CA SER A 684 20.53 -14.50 37.29
C SER A 684 19.33 -15.44 37.54
N GLU A 685 18.16 -14.83 37.70
CA GLU A 685 16.86 -15.53 37.78
C GLU A 685 16.21 -15.74 36.40
N ALA A 686 16.95 -15.49 35.30
CA ALA A 686 16.45 -15.69 33.94
C ALA A 686 16.06 -17.16 33.71
N VAL A 687 14.89 -17.35 33.09
CA VAL A 687 14.33 -18.70 32.88
C VAL A 687 14.74 -19.23 31.51
N LEU A 688 15.41 -20.38 31.49
CA LEU A 688 15.81 -21.06 30.25
C LEU A 688 14.61 -21.77 29.63
N ALA A 689 14.51 -21.72 28.30
CA ALA A 689 13.51 -22.51 27.56
C ALA A 689 13.93 -23.98 27.45
N ASP A 690 12.94 -24.88 27.54
CA ASP A 690 13.12 -26.31 27.29
C ASP A 690 12.79 -26.63 25.82
N TYR A 691 13.45 -27.65 25.25
CA TYR A 691 13.27 -28.03 23.85
C TYR A 691 12.91 -29.50 23.65
N ASN A 692 11.93 -29.75 22.79
CA ASN A 692 11.69 -31.06 22.19
C ASN A 692 12.00 -30.97 20.69
N ILE A 693 12.84 -31.87 20.18
CA ILE A 693 13.22 -31.90 18.76
C ILE A 693 12.76 -33.24 18.17
N TYR A 694 11.79 -33.20 17.26
CA TYR A 694 11.30 -34.37 16.55
C TYR A 694 12.12 -34.58 15.28
N VAL A 695 12.73 -35.76 15.17
CA VAL A 695 13.53 -36.18 14.01
C VAL A 695 13.25 -37.65 13.68
N ARG A 696 13.59 -38.05 12.45
CA ARG A 696 13.32 -39.40 11.92
C ARG A 696 13.88 -40.55 12.78
N ASN A 697 15.10 -40.41 13.30
CA ASN A 697 15.81 -41.46 14.06
C ASN A 697 16.07 -41.09 15.53
N GLY A 698 15.23 -40.24 16.13
CA GLY A 698 15.43 -39.77 17.51
C GLY A 698 15.19 -40.89 18.53
N ARG A 699 16.19 -41.20 19.37
CA ARG A 699 16.08 -42.18 20.48
C ARG A 699 16.89 -41.82 21.73
N GLN A 700 17.54 -40.66 21.79
CA GLN A 700 18.42 -40.28 22.92
C GLN A 700 18.19 -38.84 23.39
N GLU A 701 18.27 -38.62 24.70
CA GLU A 701 18.45 -37.27 25.24
C GLU A 701 19.84 -36.77 24.85
N LYS A 702 19.90 -35.68 24.09
CA LYS A 702 21.14 -34.97 23.83
C LYS A 702 21.17 -33.77 24.77
N SER A 703 21.90 -33.88 25.88
CA SER A 703 22.10 -32.74 26.78
C SER A 703 22.98 -31.70 26.10
N ASP A 704 22.45 -30.49 25.90
CA ASP A 704 23.25 -29.28 25.68
C ASP A 704 23.76 -28.79 27.05
N SER A 705 24.88 -28.05 27.07
CA SER A 705 25.46 -27.57 28.33
C SER A 705 24.60 -26.53 29.04
N VAL A 706 23.71 -25.85 28.31
CA VAL A 706 22.84 -24.79 28.84
C VAL A 706 21.38 -25.23 28.81
N PHE A 707 20.91 -25.78 27.68
CA PHE A 707 19.49 -26.07 27.50
C PHE A 707 19.15 -27.55 27.67
N LYS A 708 17.95 -27.80 28.20
CA LYS A 708 17.39 -29.15 28.25
C LYS A 708 16.75 -29.49 26.91
N ILE A 709 17.36 -30.42 26.18
CA ILE A 709 16.90 -30.85 24.86
C ILE A 709 16.55 -32.33 24.89
N LYS A 710 15.32 -32.66 24.47
CA LYS A 710 14.84 -34.03 24.29
C LYS A 710 14.65 -34.32 22.81
N GLU A 711 15.37 -35.31 22.29
CA GLU A 711 15.06 -35.82 20.94
C GLU A 711 13.87 -36.76 21.02
N MET A 712 12.88 -36.47 20.20
CA MET A 712 11.64 -37.20 20.08
C MET A 712 11.62 -37.90 18.72
N GLN A 713 10.99 -39.07 18.66
CA GLN A 713 10.62 -39.64 17.38
C GLN A 713 9.30 -39.01 16.92
N HIS A 714 9.10 -38.85 15.61
CA HIS A 714 7.79 -38.49 15.08
C HIS A 714 6.74 -39.49 15.55
N SER A 715 5.62 -38.96 16.04
CA SER A 715 4.49 -39.74 16.53
C SER A 715 3.19 -39.27 15.89
N VAL A 716 2.15 -40.10 16.04
CA VAL A 716 0.77 -39.74 15.68
C VAL A 716 0.16 -38.81 16.74
N ASP A 717 0.76 -38.74 17.92
CA ASP A 717 0.30 -37.87 19.01
C ASP A 717 0.59 -36.40 18.69
N ASN A 718 -0.34 -35.54 19.10
CA ASN A 718 -0.23 -34.11 18.83
C ASN A 718 0.74 -33.41 19.78
N ILE A 719 1.46 -32.44 19.24
CA ILE A 719 2.24 -31.45 20.01
C ILE A 719 1.25 -30.40 20.50
N ILE A 720 1.33 -30.03 21.79
CA ILE A 720 0.37 -29.11 22.41
C ILE A 720 1.10 -27.89 22.94
N LEU A 721 0.61 -26.70 22.55
CA LEU A 721 0.98 -25.43 23.18
C LEU A 721 -0.25 -24.80 23.84
N GLU A 722 -0.05 -24.08 24.93
CA GLU A 722 -1.16 -23.49 25.70
C GLU A 722 -0.71 -22.21 26.41
N ASN A 723 -1.60 -21.23 26.47
CA ASN A 723 -1.46 -20.01 27.28
C ASN A 723 -2.76 -19.71 28.04
N ALA A 724 -2.95 -18.50 28.57
CA ALA A 724 -4.16 -18.12 29.29
C ALA A 724 -5.43 -18.03 28.42
N TYR A 725 -5.30 -17.86 27.10
CA TYR A 725 -6.39 -17.58 26.17
C TYR A 725 -6.77 -18.76 25.28
N MET A 726 -5.80 -19.61 24.94
CA MET A 726 -6.01 -20.69 23.98
C MET A 726 -5.11 -21.90 24.21
N LYS A 727 -5.55 -23.03 23.65
CA LYS A 727 -4.79 -24.27 23.53
C LYS A 727 -4.72 -24.69 22.07
N LEU A 728 -3.54 -25.07 21.62
CA LEU A 728 -3.21 -25.36 20.22
C LEU A 728 -2.74 -26.81 20.11
N TRP A 729 -3.19 -27.51 19.07
CA TRP A 729 -2.70 -28.84 18.72
C TRP A 729 -2.05 -28.79 17.35
N PHE A 730 -0.82 -29.28 17.29
CA PHE A 730 -0.03 -29.43 16.08
C PHE A 730 0.20 -30.90 15.80
N SER A 731 0.27 -31.26 14.52
CA SER A 731 0.57 -32.62 14.09
C SER A 731 1.95 -33.06 14.58
N GLY A 732 2.06 -34.22 15.25
CA GLY A 732 3.37 -34.81 15.61
C GLY A 732 4.21 -35.24 14.39
N MET A 733 3.57 -35.33 13.21
CA MET A 733 4.22 -35.73 11.97
C MET A 733 4.77 -34.55 11.18
N SER A 734 4.01 -33.45 11.06
CA SER A 734 4.38 -32.29 10.24
C SER A 734 4.74 -31.05 11.06
N GLY A 735 4.29 -30.97 12.31
CA GLY A 735 4.38 -29.80 13.18
C GLY A 735 3.41 -28.67 12.80
N LEU A 736 2.53 -28.89 11.82
CA LEU A 736 1.54 -27.90 11.40
C LEU A 736 0.32 -27.89 12.33
N LEU A 737 -0.29 -26.73 12.52
CA LEU A 737 -1.49 -26.56 13.35
C LEU A 737 -2.68 -27.35 12.77
N GLU A 738 -3.43 -28.02 13.64
CA GLU A 738 -4.63 -28.77 13.27
C GLU A 738 -5.90 -28.30 13.99
N LYS A 739 -5.76 -27.72 15.19
CA LYS A 739 -6.89 -27.38 16.06
C LYS A 739 -6.55 -26.25 17.03
N ILE A 740 -7.52 -25.39 17.28
CA ILE A 740 -7.49 -24.36 18.32
C ILE A 740 -8.63 -24.61 19.31
N ASN A 741 -8.37 -24.38 20.59
CA ASN A 741 -9.40 -24.26 21.62
C ASN A 741 -9.32 -22.87 22.24
N THR A 742 -10.43 -22.15 22.23
CA THR A 742 -10.59 -20.85 22.87
C THR A 742 -10.98 -21.07 24.33
N LYS A 743 -10.17 -20.59 25.27
CA LYS A 743 -10.42 -20.81 26.71
C LYS A 743 -11.56 -19.98 27.26
N GLU A 744 -11.89 -18.87 26.60
CA GLU A 744 -13.01 -17.99 26.98
C GLU A 744 -14.34 -18.76 27.02
N ASP A 745 -14.59 -19.62 26.02
CA ASP A 745 -15.84 -20.38 25.91
C ASP A 745 -15.63 -21.91 25.89
N GLY A 746 -14.38 -22.36 25.99
CA GLY A 746 -13.98 -23.77 25.98
C GLY A 746 -14.21 -24.46 24.64
N LYS A 747 -14.53 -23.73 23.56
CA LYS A 747 -14.87 -24.34 22.27
C LYS A 747 -13.64 -24.77 21.49
N ASN A 748 -13.83 -25.87 20.77
CA ASN A 748 -12.84 -26.43 19.87
C ASN A 748 -13.18 -26.02 18.43
N HIS A 749 -12.20 -25.48 17.73
CA HIS A 749 -12.27 -25.12 16.33
C HIS A 749 -11.26 -25.93 15.52
N GLN A 750 -11.71 -26.50 14.42
CA GLN A 750 -10.79 -27.05 13.43
C GLN A 750 -10.02 -25.90 12.79
N MET A 751 -8.69 -25.99 12.75
CA MET A 751 -7.84 -24.95 12.17
C MET A 751 -6.57 -25.59 11.61
N LYS A 752 -6.61 -25.98 10.33
CA LYS A 752 -5.52 -26.67 9.66
C LYS A 752 -4.69 -25.69 8.85
N VAL A 753 -3.40 -25.60 9.16
CA VAL A 753 -2.43 -24.88 8.33
C VAL A 753 -1.77 -25.88 7.38
N GLU A 754 -1.77 -25.58 6.09
CA GLU A 754 -1.22 -26.41 5.03
C GLU A 754 -0.47 -25.54 4.01
N PHE A 755 0.40 -26.14 3.22
CA PHE A 755 1.04 -25.48 2.07
C PHE A 755 0.55 -26.12 0.77
N ALA A 756 0.52 -25.33 -0.31
CA ALA A 756 0.09 -25.81 -1.61
C ALA A 756 0.87 -25.14 -2.75
N TRP A 757 0.90 -25.81 -3.90
CA TRP A 757 1.55 -25.38 -5.12
C TRP A 757 0.54 -25.12 -6.22
N TYR A 758 0.67 -23.97 -6.87
CA TYR A 758 0.14 -23.75 -8.21
C TYR A 758 1.25 -23.95 -9.24
N GLY A 759 0.90 -24.54 -10.38
CA GLY A 759 1.70 -24.46 -11.60
C GLY A 759 1.19 -23.33 -12.49
N THR A 760 1.75 -23.21 -13.70
CA THR A 760 1.20 -22.38 -14.78
C THR A 760 0.59 -23.27 -15.86
N THR A 761 -0.46 -22.80 -16.51
CA THR A 761 -1.07 -23.46 -17.66
C THR A 761 -0.05 -23.82 -18.76
N SER A 762 -0.33 -24.87 -19.53
CA SER A 762 0.42 -25.27 -20.73
C SER A 762 -0.01 -24.52 -21.99
N ASN A 763 -1.03 -23.66 -21.90
CA ASN A 763 -1.49 -22.81 -22.98
C ASN A 763 -0.41 -21.82 -23.47
N ARG A 764 -0.68 -21.15 -24.59
CA ARG A 764 0.22 -20.14 -25.16
C ARG A 764 0.51 -19.01 -24.16
N ASP A 765 -0.53 -18.47 -23.53
CA ASP A 765 -0.43 -17.45 -22.51
C ASP A 765 -0.28 -18.13 -21.13
N LYS A 766 0.67 -17.67 -20.32
CA LYS A 766 1.11 -18.30 -19.05
C LYS A 766 1.24 -17.26 -17.93
N SER A 767 1.33 -17.73 -16.69
CA SER A 767 1.69 -16.87 -15.56
C SER A 767 3.02 -16.16 -15.85
N GLY A 768 3.11 -14.89 -15.49
CA GLY A 768 4.32 -14.06 -15.52
C GLY A 768 4.24 -13.02 -14.41
N ALA A 769 4.98 -11.91 -14.47
CA ALA A 769 5.03 -10.94 -13.38
C ALA A 769 3.65 -10.32 -13.03
N TYR A 770 2.79 -10.11 -14.03
CA TYR A 770 1.47 -9.50 -13.87
C TYR A 770 0.37 -10.56 -13.71
N LEU A 771 0.37 -11.56 -14.60
CA LEU A 771 -0.72 -12.53 -14.71
C LEU A 771 -0.53 -13.72 -13.78
N PHE A 772 -1.65 -14.17 -13.21
CA PHE A 772 -1.76 -15.48 -12.57
C PHE A 772 -2.67 -16.39 -13.42
N LEU A 773 -2.09 -17.39 -14.07
CA LEU A 773 -2.77 -18.33 -14.97
C LEU A 773 -2.45 -19.77 -14.54
N PRO A 774 -3.07 -20.24 -13.43
CA PRO A 774 -2.74 -21.53 -12.86
C PRO A 774 -3.11 -22.71 -13.77
N ASP A 775 -2.47 -23.86 -13.56
CA ASP A 775 -2.78 -25.13 -14.25
C ASP A 775 -4.00 -25.88 -13.67
N GLY A 776 -4.73 -25.24 -12.75
CA GLY A 776 -5.90 -25.78 -12.06
C GLY A 776 -5.89 -25.41 -10.58
N ASP A 777 -6.67 -26.16 -9.78
CA ASP A 777 -6.64 -26.05 -8.32
C ASP A 777 -5.24 -26.33 -7.75
N ALA A 778 -4.90 -25.66 -6.65
CA ALA A 778 -3.62 -25.86 -5.98
C ALA A 778 -3.44 -27.32 -5.53
N LYS A 779 -2.27 -27.88 -5.84
CA LYS A 779 -1.85 -29.22 -5.44
C LYS A 779 -1.24 -29.15 -4.03
N PRO A 780 -1.57 -30.06 -3.10
CA PRO A 780 -0.96 -30.05 -1.76
C PRO A 780 0.57 -30.10 -1.82
N TYR A 781 1.23 -29.40 -0.91
CA TYR A 781 2.67 -29.52 -0.70
C TYR A 781 2.97 -30.86 -0.06
N ILE A 782 3.64 -31.76 -0.78
CA ILE A 782 4.00 -33.09 -0.29
C ILE A 782 5.46 -33.07 0.13
N PHE A 783 5.74 -33.38 1.39
CA PHE A 783 7.08 -33.68 1.90
C PHE A 783 7.30 -35.19 1.90
N THR A 784 8.41 -35.65 1.31
CA THR A 784 8.73 -37.09 1.20
C THR A 784 9.20 -37.69 2.52
N ASP A 785 9.87 -36.89 3.34
CA ASP A 785 10.32 -37.25 4.68
C ASP A 785 9.69 -36.27 5.69
N PRO A 786 9.32 -36.75 6.91
CA PRO A 786 8.87 -35.86 7.97
C PRO A 786 9.89 -34.74 8.23
N PRO A 787 9.46 -33.47 8.34
CA PRO A 787 10.36 -32.36 8.60
C PRO A 787 10.96 -32.48 10.01
N THR A 788 12.14 -31.90 10.24
CA THR A 788 12.58 -31.66 11.62
C THR A 788 11.59 -30.67 12.26
N ILE A 789 11.08 -31.02 13.44
CA ILE A 789 10.19 -30.13 14.23
C ILE A 789 10.90 -29.78 15.52
N ARG A 790 11.02 -28.49 15.81
CA ARG A 790 11.57 -27.99 17.07
C ARG A 790 10.48 -27.28 17.84
N VAL A 791 10.26 -27.73 19.07
CA VAL A 791 9.28 -27.15 19.99
C VAL A 791 10.01 -26.51 21.15
N ALA A 792 9.83 -25.20 21.33
CA ALA A 792 10.38 -24.46 22.46
C ALA A 792 9.28 -24.23 23.51
N HIS A 793 9.62 -24.49 24.77
CA HIS A 793 8.76 -24.26 25.93
C HIS A 793 9.39 -23.19 26.82
N GLY A 794 8.81 -22.00 26.80
CA GLY A 794 9.24 -20.89 27.64
C GLY A 794 8.10 -20.30 28.48
N THR A 795 8.44 -19.37 29.36
CA THR A 795 7.51 -18.66 30.26
C THR A 795 6.85 -17.44 29.62
N ILE A 796 7.52 -16.79 28.65
CA ILE A 796 7.03 -15.63 27.90
C ILE A 796 6.43 -16.05 26.57
N PHE A 797 7.00 -17.05 25.90
CA PHE A 797 6.40 -17.66 24.72
C PHE A 797 6.79 -19.13 24.58
N SER A 798 5.97 -19.87 23.84
CA SER A 798 6.30 -21.17 23.29
C SER A 798 6.17 -21.12 21.77
N GLU A 799 6.93 -21.94 21.04
CA GLU A 799 6.85 -21.98 19.58
C GLU A 799 7.08 -23.37 19.02
N VAL A 800 6.52 -23.61 17.83
CA VAL A 800 6.81 -24.78 16.98
C VAL A 800 7.47 -24.26 15.70
N VAL A 801 8.65 -24.79 15.38
CA VAL A 801 9.41 -24.50 14.16
C VAL A 801 9.54 -25.78 13.33
N CYS A 802 9.10 -25.74 12.08
CA CYS A 802 9.13 -26.85 11.14
C CYS A 802 10.05 -26.52 9.96
N PHE A 803 11.00 -27.42 9.67
CA PHE A 803 11.96 -27.24 8.59
C PHE A 803 11.58 -28.09 7.37
N PHE A 804 10.78 -27.53 6.47
CA PHE A 804 10.50 -28.11 5.16
C PHE A 804 11.55 -27.68 4.14
N HIS A 805 11.60 -28.37 2.99
CA HIS A 805 12.57 -28.06 1.93
C HIS A 805 12.49 -26.60 1.44
N HIS A 806 11.29 -26.07 1.24
CA HIS A 806 11.06 -24.72 0.69
C HIS A 806 10.63 -23.69 1.74
N VAL A 807 10.26 -24.14 2.94
CA VAL A 807 9.65 -23.29 3.98
C VAL A 807 10.19 -23.66 5.34
N THR A 808 10.76 -22.69 6.04
CA THR A 808 10.88 -22.77 7.50
C THR A 808 9.65 -22.09 8.10
N HIS A 809 8.74 -22.90 8.65
CA HIS A 809 7.47 -22.45 9.23
C HIS A 809 7.60 -22.33 10.74
N THR A 810 7.22 -21.20 11.31
CA THR A 810 7.22 -20.96 12.76
C THR A 810 5.85 -20.51 13.20
N MET A 811 5.28 -21.15 14.23
CA MET A 811 4.11 -20.66 14.94
C MET A 811 4.45 -20.41 16.41
N ARG A 812 4.29 -19.16 16.86
CA ARG A 812 4.66 -18.72 18.20
C ARG A 812 3.45 -18.25 18.99
N LEU A 813 3.23 -18.88 20.14
CA LEU A 813 2.19 -18.54 21.10
C LEU A 813 2.81 -17.78 22.27
N TYR A 814 2.48 -16.50 22.40
CA TYR A 814 2.91 -15.70 23.54
C TYR A 814 2.11 -16.07 24.79
N LYS A 815 2.78 -16.15 25.94
CA LYS A 815 2.21 -16.43 27.27
C LYS A 815 2.14 -15.16 28.11
N VAL A 816 1.82 -14.05 27.45
CA VAL A 816 1.70 -12.72 28.05
C VAL A 816 0.24 -12.28 28.00
N GLN A 817 -0.13 -11.31 28.84
CA GLN A 817 -1.46 -10.71 28.81
C GLN A 817 -1.60 -9.73 27.63
N GLY A 818 -2.83 -9.51 27.16
CA GLY A 818 -3.14 -8.59 26.07
C GLY A 818 -3.18 -9.24 24.68
N LEU A 819 -3.23 -8.41 23.63
CA LEU A 819 -3.47 -8.83 22.24
C LEU A 819 -2.42 -9.81 21.69
N GLU A 820 -1.17 -9.69 22.12
CA GLU A 820 -0.11 -10.63 21.70
C GLU A 820 -0.36 -12.05 22.21
N GLY A 821 -0.95 -12.22 23.40
CA GLY A 821 -1.35 -13.52 23.93
C GLY A 821 -2.67 -14.06 23.34
N GLN A 822 -3.50 -13.18 22.77
CA GLN A 822 -4.78 -13.55 22.14
C GLN A 822 -4.64 -13.92 20.66
N SER A 823 -3.46 -13.78 20.08
CA SER A 823 -3.17 -14.09 18.68
C SER A 823 -1.98 -15.04 18.54
N LEU A 824 -1.89 -15.71 17.39
CA LEU A 824 -0.79 -16.60 17.04
C LEU A 824 0.10 -15.94 15.99
N GLU A 825 1.39 -15.79 16.28
CA GLU A 825 2.35 -15.28 15.31
C GLU A 825 2.76 -16.41 14.36
N VAL A 826 2.75 -16.13 13.06
CA VAL A 826 3.15 -17.08 12.01
C VAL A 826 4.27 -16.45 11.19
N SER A 827 5.39 -17.15 11.05
CA SER A 827 6.52 -16.71 10.22
C SER A 827 6.92 -17.83 9.26
N ASN A 828 6.91 -17.53 7.97
CA ASN A 828 7.33 -18.44 6.90
C ASN A 828 8.54 -17.85 6.19
N ILE A 829 9.72 -18.44 6.40
CA ILE A 829 10.91 -18.14 5.59
C ILE A 829 10.85 -19.04 4.35
N VAL A 830 10.59 -18.43 3.20
CA VAL A 830 10.36 -19.10 1.92
C VAL A 830 11.62 -19.03 1.05
N ASP A 831 12.00 -20.16 0.47
CA ASP A 831 13.05 -20.27 -0.54
C ASP A 831 12.57 -21.18 -1.68
N ILE A 832 12.17 -20.56 -2.81
CA ILE A 832 11.73 -21.27 -4.02
C ILE A 832 12.70 -21.06 -5.19
N ARG A 833 13.92 -20.59 -4.94
CA ARG A 833 14.89 -20.25 -6.00
C ARG A 833 15.25 -21.44 -6.90
N GLY A 834 15.13 -22.66 -6.38
CA GLY A 834 15.35 -23.91 -7.12
C GLY A 834 14.16 -24.38 -7.96
N GLU A 835 13.00 -23.76 -7.84
CA GLU A 835 11.77 -24.22 -8.49
C GLU A 835 11.58 -23.65 -9.90
N TYR A 836 10.71 -24.29 -10.68
CA TYR A 836 10.40 -23.88 -12.05
C TYR A 836 8.89 -23.83 -12.26
N ASN A 837 8.36 -22.64 -12.57
CA ASN A 837 6.93 -22.44 -12.84
C ASN A 837 6.04 -22.91 -11.68
N ARG A 838 6.37 -22.42 -10.48
CA ARG A 838 5.72 -22.76 -9.22
C ARG A 838 5.36 -21.51 -8.45
N GLU A 839 4.19 -21.53 -7.83
CA GLU A 839 3.73 -20.49 -6.93
C GLU A 839 3.29 -21.14 -5.61
N LEU A 840 3.91 -20.74 -4.50
CA LEU A 840 3.73 -21.35 -3.19
C LEU A 840 2.68 -20.60 -2.38
N ALA A 841 1.67 -21.30 -1.91
CA ALA A 841 0.64 -20.76 -1.05
C ALA A 841 0.64 -21.39 0.35
N MET A 842 0.26 -20.60 1.35
CA MET A 842 -0.17 -21.08 2.66
C MET A 842 -1.70 -21.09 2.69
N ARG A 843 -2.29 -22.20 3.12
CA ARG A 843 -3.74 -22.38 3.25
C ARG A 843 -4.10 -22.61 4.71
N ILE A 844 -5.14 -21.94 5.17
CA ILE A 844 -5.73 -22.09 6.49
C ILE A 844 -7.16 -22.59 6.29
N SER A 845 -7.44 -23.82 6.73
CA SER A 845 -8.76 -24.44 6.64
C SER A 845 -9.42 -24.53 8.01
N SER A 846 -10.63 -23.99 8.14
CA SER A 846 -11.39 -23.94 9.39
C SER A 846 -12.79 -24.56 9.25
N ASP A 847 -13.48 -24.72 10.38
CA ASP A 847 -14.89 -25.10 10.46
C ASP A 847 -15.87 -23.91 10.35
N ILE A 848 -15.36 -22.70 10.09
CA ILE A 848 -16.16 -21.48 9.92
C ILE A 848 -17.00 -21.60 8.65
N ASN A 849 -18.30 -21.37 8.79
CA ASN A 849 -19.22 -21.41 7.65
C ASN A 849 -19.31 -20.04 6.94
N SER A 850 -18.22 -19.65 6.28
CA SER A 850 -18.12 -18.40 5.50
C SER A 850 -18.88 -18.42 4.17
N GLN A 851 -19.41 -19.58 3.78
CA GLN A 851 -20.04 -19.84 2.49
C GLN A 851 -19.06 -19.53 1.34
N ASN A 852 -19.39 -18.55 0.49
CA ASN A 852 -18.52 -18.03 -0.55
C ASN A 852 -18.09 -16.57 -0.27
N ARG A 853 -18.22 -16.09 0.97
CA ARG A 853 -17.88 -14.72 1.36
C ARG A 853 -16.58 -14.68 2.15
N PHE A 854 -15.80 -13.65 1.88
CA PHE A 854 -14.60 -13.30 2.65
C PHE A 854 -14.35 -11.81 2.52
N TYR A 855 -13.37 -11.29 3.23
CA TYR A 855 -13.13 -9.87 3.33
C TYR A 855 -11.65 -9.61 3.19
N THR A 856 -11.28 -8.63 2.39
CA THR A 856 -9.88 -8.20 2.24
C THR A 856 -9.79 -6.71 2.47
N ASP A 857 -8.66 -6.27 3.00
CA ASP A 857 -8.40 -4.85 3.11
C ASP A 857 -8.07 -4.22 1.75
N LEU A 858 -8.27 -2.91 1.66
CA LEU A 858 -7.82 -2.06 0.57
C LEU A 858 -6.82 -1.05 1.12
N ASN A 859 -5.56 -1.22 0.76
CA ASN A 859 -4.44 -0.35 1.12
C ASN A 859 -4.21 -0.20 2.64
N GLY A 860 -4.66 -1.14 3.48
CA GLY A 860 -4.64 -1.02 4.94
C GLY A 860 -5.55 0.07 5.51
N TYR A 861 -6.47 0.62 4.70
CA TYR A 861 -7.33 1.72 5.10
C TYR A 861 -8.76 1.27 5.43
N GLN A 862 -9.32 0.38 4.60
CA GLN A 862 -10.70 -0.07 4.70
C GLN A 862 -10.85 -1.55 4.38
N ILE A 863 -11.98 -2.15 4.77
CA ILE A 863 -12.33 -3.53 4.41
C ILE A 863 -13.36 -3.56 3.29
N GLN A 864 -13.10 -4.38 2.27
CA GLN A 864 -14.00 -4.63 1.16
C GLN A 864 -14.54 -6.06 1.24
N PRO A 865 -15.88 -6.24 1.32
CA PRO A 865 -16.51 -7.55 1.16
C PRO A 865 -16.21 -8.14 -0.22
N ARG A 866 -15.87 -9.42 -0.23
CA ARG A 866 -15.57 -10.23 -1.42
C ARG A 866 -16.50 -11.43 -1.50
N GLN A 867 -16.78 -11.86 -2.71
CA GLN A 867 -17.54 -13.07 -2.98
C GLN A 867 -16.82 -13.92 -4.01
N THR A 868 -16.52 -15.17 -3.64
CA THR A 868 -15.99 -16.16 -4.57
C THR A 868 -17.11 -16.58 -5.52
N MET A 869 -16.89 -16.35 -6.81
CA MET A 869 -17.86 -16.59 -7.89
C MET A 869 -17.38 -17.73 -8.79
N SER A 870 -18.12 -18.84 -8.82
CA SER A 870 -17.79 -20.00 -9.66
C SER A 870 -17.92 -19.77 -11.17
N LYS A 871 -18.64 -18.71 -11.58
CA LYS A 871 -18.72 -18.28 -12.98
C LYS A 871 -17.43 -17.61 -13.48
N LEU A 872 -16.56 -17.19 -12.55
CA LEU A 872 -15.26 -16.62 -12.85
C LEU A 872 -14.16 -17.69 -12.70
N PRO A 873 -13.06 -17.61 -13.46
CA PRO A 873 -11.94 -18.52 -13.27
C PRO A 873 -11.25 -18.28 -11.92
N LEU A 874 -10.45 -19.24 -11.46
CA LEU A 874 -9.80 -19.22 -10.14
C LEU A 874 -9.04 -17.90 -9.89
N GLN A 875 -8.21 -17.48 -10.83
CA GLN A 875 -7.37 -16.27 -10.72
C GLN A 875 -8.16 -14.96 -10.59
N ALA A 876 -9.44 -14.94 -10.96
CA ALA A 876 -10.33 -13.80 -10.79
C ALA A 876 -10.80 -13.63 -9.34
N ASN A 877 -10.76 -14.70 -8.56
CA ASN A 877 -11.18 -14.75 -7.16
C ASN A 877 -10.00 -14.50 -6.20
N ILE A 878 -8.84 -14.10 -6.74
CA ILE A 878 -7.70 -13.63 -5.96
C ILE A 878 -7.76 -12.11 -5.88
N TYR A 879 -7.60 -11.59 -4.69
CA TYR A 879 -7.66 -10.15 -4.38
C TYR A 879 -6.37 -9.73 -3.65
N PRO A 880 -6.04 -8.43 -3.65
CA PRO A 880 -4.95 -7.94 -2.84
C PRO A 880 -5.30 -8.02 -1.35
N MET A 881 -4.32 -8.43 -0.55
CA MET A 881 -4.28 -8.29 0.90
C MET A 881 -3.09 -7.42 1.24
N THR A 882 -3.33 -6.13 1.51
CA THR A 882 -2.26 -5.19 1.85
C THR A 882 -1.82 -5.38 3.30
N THR A 883 -2.76 -5.66 4.22
CA THR A 883 -2.53 -5.79 5.66
C THR A 883 -3.36 -6.88 6.33
N MET A 884 -4.56 -7.23 5.82
CA MET A 884 -5.38 -8.29 6.41
C MET A 884 -6.48 -8.85 5.51
N ALA A 885 -6.86 -10.09 5.77
CA ALA A 885 -8.05 -10.71 5.23
C ALA A 885 -8.74 -11.55 6.30
N TYR A 886 -10.07 -11.72 6.20
CA TYR A 886 -10.81 -12.56 7.15
C TYR A 886 -11.99 -13.29 6.53
N ILE A 887 -12.36 -14.38 7.19
CA ILE A 887 -13.62 -15.12 7.00
C ILE A 887 -14.39 -15.11 8.31
N GLN A 888 -15.72 -15.19 8.25
CA GLN A 888 -16.56 -15.18 9.43
C GLN A 888 -17.88 -15.91 9.19
N ASP A 889 -18.49 -16.39 10.27
CA ASP A 889 -19.87 -16.84 10.33
C ASP A 889 -20.64 -16.08 11.43
N VAL A 890 -21.78 -16.59 11.86
CA VAL A 890 -22.62 -15.96 12.91
C VAL A 890 -21.97 -15.92 14.29
N GLY A 891 -21.01 -16.80 14.57
CA GLY A 891 -20.45 -17.00 15.91
C GLY A 891 -18.97 -16.65 16.03
N VAL A 892 -18.19 -16.75 14.95
CA VAL A 892 -16.74 -16.52 14.98
C VAL A 892 -16.21 -15.82 13.73
N ARG A 893 -15.07 -15.14 13.88
CA ARG A 893 -14.27 -14.55 12.81
C ARG A 893 -12.83 -15.06 12.90
N LEU A 894 -12.26 -15.43 11.76
CA LEU A 894 -10.84 -15.74 11.62
C LEU A 894 -10.17 -14.65 10.77
N THR A 895 -9.30 -13.88 11.39
CA THR A 895 -8.54 -12.80 10.76
C THR A 895 -7.08 -13.21 10.59
N LEU A 896 -6.56 -13.07 9.37
CA LEU A 896 -5.15 -13.19 9.05
C LEU A 896 -4.61 -11.78 8.78
N HIS A 897 -3.82 -11.25 9.71
CA HIS A 897 -3.03 -10.04 9.46
C HIS A 897 -1.71 -10.40 8.79
N SER A 898 -1.22 -9.52 7.94
CA SER A 898 0.00 -9.69 7.14
C SER A 898 0.91 -8.49 7.31
N ALA A 899 2.21 -8.76 7.43
CA ALA A 899 3.24 -7.73 7.56
C ALA A 899 3.79 -7.28 6.18
N GLN A 900 3.22 -7.79 5.09
CA GLN A 900 3.56 -7.50 3.70
C GLN A 900 2.30 -7.65 2.82
N SER A 901 2.24 -6.95 1.70
CA SER A 901 1.15 -7.14 0.73
C SER A 901 1.31 -8.46 -0.02
N LEU A 902 0.25 -9.24 -0.18
CA LEU A 902 0.22 -10.50 -0.93
C LEU A 902 -1.13 -10.72 -1.62
N GLY A 903 -1.20 -11.65 -2.58
CA GLY A 903 -2.48 -12.14 -3.11
C GLY A 903 -3.16 -13.13 -2.15
N VAL A 904 -4.46 -12.95 -1.92
CA VAL A 904 -5.28 -13.80 -1.04
C VAL A 904 -6.59 -14.22 -1.71
N ALA A 905 -7.12 -15.39 -1.33
CA ALA A 905 -8.43 -15.86 -1.75
C ALA A 905 -9.12 -16.72 -0.68
N SER A 906 -10.45 -16.84 -0.77
CA SER A 906 -11.25 -17.85 -0.07
C SER A 906 -11.96 -18.74 -1.10
N LEU A 907 -11.23 -19.67 -1.71
CA LEU A 907 -11.75 -20.48 -2.83
C LEU A 907 -12.76 -21.55 -2.39
N LYS A 908 -12.77 -21.92 -1.11
CA LYS A 908 -13.72 -22.86 -0.51
C LYS A 908 -14.22 -22.33 0.82
N ASN A 909 -15.40 -22.80 1.23
CA ASN A 909 -15.99 -22.47 2.52
C ASN A 909 -15.01 -22.75 3.68
N GLY A 910 -14.88 -21.79 4.60
CA GLY A 910 -14.01 -21.92 5.76
C GLY A 910 -12.51 -21.84 5.47
N GLN A 911 -12.09 -21.48 4.25
CA GLN A 911 -10.68 -21.43 3.87
C GLN A 911 -10.18 -20.01 3.58
N LEU A 912 -8.96 -19.72 4.01
CA LEU A 912 -8.15 -18.61 3.51
C LEU A 912 -6.87 -19.16 2.89
N GLU A 913 -6.49 -18.65 1.73
CA GLU A 913 -5.26 -19.01 1.04
C GLU A 913 -4.49 -17.76 0.64
N VAL A 914 -3.20 -17.71 0.98
CA VAL A 914 -2.29 -16.59 0.67
C VAL A 914 -1.10 -17.10 -0.14
N ILE A 915 -0.85 -16.50 -1.30
CA ILE A 915 0.29 -16.83 -2.15
C ILE A 915 1.51 -16.06 -1.63
N MET A 916 2.55 -16.79 -1.19
CA MET A 916 3.70 -16.25 -0.48
C MET A 916 4.89 -15.92 -1.38
N ASP A 917 5.11 -16.68 -2.46
CA ASP A 917 6.13 -16.40 -3.48
C ASP A 917 5.80 -17.14 -4.79
N ARG A 918 6.37 -16.66 -5.90
CA ARG A 918 6.13 -17.20 -7.24
C ARG A 918 7.38 -17.09 -8.12
N ARG A 919 7.68 -18.18 -8.84
CA ARG A 919 8.86 -18.29 -9.71
C ARG A 919 8.46 -18.80 -11.09
N LEU A 920 8.68 -17.96 -12.10
CA LEU A 920 8.08 -18.10 -13.44
C LEU A 920 9.12 -17.89 -14.52
N MET A 921 9.18 -18.82 -15.46
CA MET A 921 10.28 -18.88 -16.43
C MET A 921 10.05 -18.03 -17.67
N GLN A 922 8.82 -17.60 -17.90
CA GLN A 922 8.39 -16.91 -19.11
C GLN A 922 7.79 -15.54 -18.82
N ASP A 923 7.83 -14.66 -19.82
CA ASP A 923 7.05 -13.43 -19.87
C ASP A 923 5.56 -13.74 -20.10
N ASP A 924 4.68 -12.88 -19.60
CA ASP A 924 3.22 -12.98 -19.76
C ASP A 924 2.67 -12.04 -20.86
N ASN A 925 3.54 -11.53 -21.72
CA ASN A 925 3.23 -10.67 -22.86
C ASN A 925 2.55 -9.35 -22.46
N ARG A 926 3.02 -8.71 -21.39
CA ARG A 926 2.62 -7.34 -20.99
C ARG A 926 3.70 -6.28 -21.13
N GLY A 927 4.79 -6.60 -21.82
CA GLY A 927 5.82 -5.64 -22.21
C GLY A 927 7.11 -5.71 -21.38
N LEU A 928 7.06 -6.38 -20.22
CA LEU A 928 8.25 -6.59 -19.37
C LEU A 928 9.37 -7.35 -20.12
N GLY A 929 9.01 -8.38 -20.90
CA GLY A 929 9.94 -9.14 -21.71
C GLY A 929 10.83 -10.09 -20.90
N GLN A 930 10.38 -10.51 -19.71
CA GLN A 930 11.03 -11.54 -18.89
C GLN A 930 10.05 -12.18 -17.90
N GLY A 931 10.42 -13.37 -17.40
CA GLY A 931 9.74 -13.99 -16.25
C GLY A 931 10.20 -13.44 -14.89
N VAL A 932 9.78 -14.11 -13.82
CA VAL A 932 10.16 -13.82 -12.43
C VAL A 932 11.13 -14.90 -11.97
N GLN A 933 12.43 -14.63 -12.08
CA GLN A 933 13.50 -15.59 -11.78
C GLN A 933 14.52 -15.07 -10.76
N ASP A 934 14.27 -13.92 -10.17
CA ASP A 934 15.13 -13.19 -9.26
C ASP A 934 14.75 -13.37 -7.77
N ASN A 935 13.98 -14.42 -7.45
CA ASN A 935 13.49 -14.72 -6.10
C ASN A 935 14.60 -14.66 -5.03
N LYS A 936 14.25 -14.15 -3.85
CA LYS A 936 15.11 -14.04 -2.67
C LYS A 936 14.54 -14.88 -1.53
N ILE A 937 15.38 -15.23 -0.55
CA ILE A 937 14.90 -15.84 0.69
C ILE A 937 13.99 -14.80 1.38
N THR A 938 12.70 -15.12 1.45
CA THR A 938 11.67 -14.13 1.82
C THR A 938 11.03 -14.51 3.15
N ALA A 939 11.02 -13.59 4.11
CA ALA A 939 10.31 -13.74 5.37
C ALA A 939 8.88 -13.19 5.24
N ASN A 940 7.89 -14.08 5.23
CA ASN A 940 6.48 -13.73 5.29
C ASN A 940 5.99 -13.84 6.73
N VAL A 941 5.51 -12.72 7.30
CA VAL A 941 5.07 -12.66 8.71
C VAL A 941 3.58 -12.35 8.77
N PHE A 942 2.87 -13.07 9.63
CA PHE A 942 1.43 -12.96 9.82
C PHE A 942 1.05 -13.03 11.31
N ARG A 943 -0.16 -12.60 11.63
CA ARG A 943 -0.84 -12.87 12.90
C ARG A 943 -2.20 -13.51 12.61
N LEU A 944 -2.46 -14.65 13.23
CA LEU A 944 -3.74 -15.34 13.17
C LEU A 944 -4.55 -14.99 14.43
N LEU A 945 -5.74 -14.45 14.25
CA LEU A 945 -6.63 -14.03 15.31
C LEU A 945 -8.00 -14.68 15.12
N LEU A 946 -8.46 -15.43 16.11
CA LEU A 946 -9.78 -16.07 16.13
C LEU A 946 -10.63 -15.37 17.18
N GLU A 947 -11.73 -14.76 16.76
CA GLU A 947 -12.54 -13.86 17.57
C GLU A 947 -13.98 -14.36 17.64
N ARG A 948 -14.59 -14.20 18.81
CA ARG A 948 -16.01 -14.44 18.98
C ARG A 948 -16.82 -13.28 18.40
N ARG A 949 -17.92 -13.60 17.73
CA ARG A 949 -18.94 -12.63 17.32
C ARG A 949 -20.17 -12.78 18.20
N HIS A 950 -20.58 -11.69 18.83
CA HIS A 950 -21.87 -11.58 19.50
C HIS A 950 -22.83 -10.95 18.50
N GLY A 951 -23.52 -11.79 17.73
CA GLY A 951 -24.17 -11.39 16.47
C GLY A 951 -25.03 -10.12 16.53
N THR A 952 -24.68 -9.15 15.68
CA THR A 952 -25.56 -8.06 15.20
C THR A 952 -25.18 -7.54 13.80
N ASP A 953 -24.31 -8.20 13.03
CA ASP A 953 -24.03 -7.80 11.63
C ASP A 953 -24.19 -8.99 10.68
N VAL A 954 -25.36 -9.05 10.04
CA VAL A 954 -25.70 -9.91 8.90
C VAL A 954 -25.52 -9.14 7.60
#